data_AF-A0A839IAF9-F1
#
_entry.id   AF-A0A839IAF9-F1
#
_cell.length_a   1.000
_cell.length_b   1.000
_cell.length_c   1.000
_cell.angle_alpha   90.00
_cell.angle_beta   90.00
_cell.angle_gamma   90.00
#
_symmetry.space_group_name_H-M   'P 1'
#
loop_
_entity.id
_entity.type
_entity.pdbx_description
1 polymer ?
#
loop_
_entity_poly.entity_id
_entity_poly.type
_entity_poly.pdbx_seq_one_letter_code
_entity_poly.pdbx_strand_id
1 'polypeptide(L)'
;MTSKGFTFNQPKLPGMNNIDRMPFDDFFHIDGIDTLLPSFPPKSIQEIIRLVDADKSDEISILEWLDVIENAAQWKQLNTDEAYDACRAIWTAIGINSLLADIAFFKVGLALDGKKSSIHKDLLSSMHIARKVVTNYENKEKLDWLISLQSKDWDELALSCIQSFMTPLQRISILKLPKANEYYQMLPDKLISAVSDPLDHKSDTWLDRCFYSFKTTQERLMFCEEAINSYDDYGFELKKIIIEYCMPDVDDSFWYDLNENSKLTLKKKFNISNYYELKNISRLICSIDGVEALQLEEHEVRQIHSRTMFWSNYSSRFNRIRCLLPSLTYNFISKTTKKLSSQIEAFSEEKESNYEVYIFELEKIIVVEFLRGGLNETRFFKNNEWNAKRLFESEDLTVDAIREISQLDVHDHVSSWQYFCEKLLRTKLKVVPDDNLPYFRGLPPSVNQYNSKTGLIKPDFSYLDERSRKLAPWVERFWQDEFKTAKYGNQSDLQKKSNVYLTKAYTARQLGNEDEYQLYLKKSAEQGNSEAMWQLGRSLLLGRGNSPKSRIDGETWIAKAAGKNHLEAVEAAKKYSITALKDDAENHVQISDSRGMKKVEELRKEAMSGNYDSMCIYGVRLSGRLAPSDRKAGLHFLKNALSIDQQKTIPFLWEVIEKAKKNKRFDTYLEALDILANIKNVEALIEKGSFLSKQASQISRHKGIESLYKAAQQNNQNAFDLLWDIVTMSKFKNRIDDYELTLNLLIKLNDAAAKLMLSKHIKDVY
;
A
#
# COMPACT_ATOMS: atom_id res chain seq x y z
N MET A 1 38.61 -18.17 -39.96
CA MET A 1 38.17 -19.52 -40.35
C MET A 1 37.17 -19.36 -41.49
N THR A 2 37.43 -20.03 -42.61
CA THR A 2 36.67 -19.97 -43.86
C THR A 2 35.39 -20.80 -43.78
N SER A 3 34.22 -20.20 -44.04
CA SER A 3 32.96 -20.94 -44.17
C SER A 3 32.87 -21.55 -45.58
N LYS A 4 32.76 -22.87 -45.64
CA LYS A 4 32.45 -23.60 -46.88
C LYS A 4 30.94 -23.49 -47.12
N GLY A 5 30.55 -22.84 -48.21
CA GLY A 5 29.17 -22.85 -48.70
C GLY A 5 28.79 -24.23 -49.26
N PHE A 6 27.58 -24.68 -48.96
CA PHE A 6 26.95 -25.83 -49.61
C PHE A 6 26.26 -25.36 -50.90
N THR A 7 26.65 -25.92 -52.05
CA THR A 7 25.95 -25.79 -53.33
C THR A 7 25.09 -27.03 -53.57
N PHE A 8 23.80 -26.85 -53.79
CA PHE A 8 22.90 -27.92 -54.25
C PHE A 8 23.03 -28.07 -55.76
N ASN A 9 23.30 -29.30 -56.24
CA ASN A 9 23.18 -29.63 -57.66
C ASN A 9 21.69 -29.83 -58.00
N GLN A 10 21.23 -29.25 -59.11
CA GLN A 10 19.88 -29.49 -59.64
C GLN A 10 19.68 -30.97 -60.01
N PRO A 11 18.50 -31.56 -59.75
CA PRO A 11 18.20 -32.93 -60.17
C PRO A 11 18.09 -33.01 -61.70
N LYS A 12 18.72 -34.04 -62.29
CA LYS A 12 18.52 -34.39 -63.70
C LYS A 12 17.16 -35.07 -63.87
N LEU A 13 16.26 -34.45 -64.61
CA LEU A 13 15.02 -35.08 -65.06
C LEU A 13 15.33 -36.20 -66.06
N PRO A 14 14.69 -37.39 -65.96
CA PRO A 14 14.82 -38.43 -66.96
C PRO A 14 14.18 -37.98 -68.29
N GLY A 15 14.97 -38.01 -69.37
CA GLY A 15 14.61 -37.47 -70.69
C GLY A 15 13.60 -38.30 -71.51
N MET A 16 12.57 -38.88 -70.88
CA MET A 16 11.54 -39.68 -71.58
C MET A 16 10.16 -39.03 -71.68
N ASN A 17 9.92 -37.86 -71.09
CA ASN A 17 8.67 -37.13 -71.26
C ASN A 17 8.94 -35.79 -71.94
N ASN A 18 9.15 -35.82 -73.25
CA ASN A 18 9.16 -34.62 -74.07
C ASN A 18 7.76 -34.41 -74.67
N ILE A 19 7.14 -33.28 -74.33
CA ILE A 19 5.80 -32.85 -74.80
C ILE A 19 5.72 -32.78 -76.33
N ASP A 20 6.85 -32.60 -77.02
CA ASP A 20 6.89 -32.47 -78.48
C ASP A 20 6.66 -33.78 -79.26
N ARG A 21 6.44 -34.92 -78.58
CA ARG A 21 6.34 -36.25 -79.22
C ARG A 21 5.11 -37.10 -78.85
N MET A 22 4.08 -36.53 -78.23
CA MET A 22 2.80 -37.23 -78.09
C MET A 22 1.83 -36.79 -79.19
N PRO A 23 1.30 -37.73 -80.01
CA PRO A 23 0.17 -37.44 -80.90
C PRO A 23 -1.02 -36.97 -80.07
N PHE A 24 -1.73 -35.95 -80.55
CA PHE A 24 -2.85 -35.31 -79.86
C PHE A 24 -3.96 -36.29 -79.45
N ASP A 25 -4.07 -37.42 -80.14
CA ASP A 25 -5.09 -38.44 -79.93
C ASP A 25 -4.82 -39.35 -78.72
N ASP A 26 -3.56 -39.51 -78.29
CA ASP A 26 -3.18 -40.44 -77.20
C ASP A 26 -3.40 -39.85 -75.79
N PHE A 27 -3.78 -38.56 -75.69
CA PHE A 27 -4.03 -37.90 -74.40
C PHE A 27 -5.47 -38.10 -73.89
N PHE A 28 -6.40 -38.54 -74.76
CA PHE A 28 -7.85 -38.51 -74.48
C PHE A 28 -8.48 -39.88 -74.15
N HIS A 29 -7.71 -40.97 -74.19
CA HIS A 29 -8.15 -42.25 -73.63
C HIS A 29 -7.87 -42.33 -72.13
N ILE A 30 -8.49 -41.44 -71.35
CA ILE A 30 -8.72 -41.67 -69.92
C ILE A 30 -10.14 -42.24 -69.84
N ASP A 31 -10.22 -43.56 -69.79
CA ASP A 31 -11.46 -44.31 -69.66
C ASP A 31 -12.30 -43.80 -68.47
N GLY A 32 -13.55 -43.39 -68.72
CA GLY A 32 -14.62 -43.37 -67.71
C GLY A 32 -15.29 -42.04 -67.37
N ILE A 33 -15.04 -40.93 -68.07
CA ILE A 33 -15.82 -39.68 -67.88
C ILE A 33 -16.40 -39.25 -69.23
N ASP A 34 -17.73 -39.31 -69.37
CA ASP A 34 -18.50 -38.65 -70.44
C ASP A 34 -18.38 -37.11 -70.28
N THR A 35 -17.19 -36.55 -70.52
CA THR A 35 -17.01 -35.10 -70.57
C THR A 35 -17.29 -34.61 -71.98
N LEU A 36 -18.39 -33.86 -72.14
CA LEU A 36 -18.70 -33.11 -73.35
C LEU A 36 -17.50 -32.25 -73.76
N LEU A 37 -17.03 -32.42 -75.00
CA LEU A 37 -15.91 -31.65 -75.56
C LEU A 37 -16.37 -30.22 -75.92
N PRO A 38 -15.51 -29.20 -75.75
CA PRO A 38 -15.82 -27.83 -76.18
C PRO A 38 -15.94 -27.74 -77.70
N SER A 39 -16.81 -26.86 -78.21
CA SER A 39 -16.88 -26.60 -79.65
C SER A 39 -15.66 -25.81 -80.14
N PHE A 40 -15.35 -25.94 -81.43
CA PHE A 40 -14.34 -25.12 -82.10
C PHE A 40 -14.97 -24.38 -83.29
N PRO A 41 -15.09 -23.02 -83.26
CA PRO A 41 -14.70 -22.13 -82.16
C PRO A 41 -15.56 -22.33 -80.88
N PRO A 42 -15.06 -21.93 -79.70
CA PRO A 42 -15.83 -21.99 -78.46
C PRO A 42 -17.10 -21.13 -78.57
N LYS A 43 -18.19 -21.60 -77.95
CA LYS A 43 -19.48 -20.90 -77.98
C LYS A 43 -19.35 -19.47 -77.46
N SER A 44 -20.02 -18.54 -78.14
CA SER A 44 -20.18 -17.16 -77.66
C SER A 44 -21.14 -17.08 -76.47
N ILE A 45 -21.04 -16.02 -75.66
CA ILE A 45 -21.99 -15.76 -74.57
C ILE A 45 -23.45 -15.74 -75.08
N GLN A 46 -23.70 -15.15 -76.26
CA GLN A 46 -25.05 -15.12 -76.84
C GLN A 46 -25.59 -16.52 -77.19
N GLU A 47 -24.74 -17.43 -77.68
CA GLU A 47 -25.13 -18.82 -77.93
C GLU A 47 -25.40 -19.57 -76.63
N ILE A 48 -24.59 -19.32 -75.60
CA ILE A 48 -24.79 -19.89 -74.27
C ILE A 48 -26.11 -19.42 -73.65
N ILE A 49 -26.46 -18.13 -73.73
CA ILE A 49 -27.76 -17.60 -73.27
C ILE A 49 -28.90 -18.35 -73.96
N ARG A 50 -28.85 -18.48 -75.30
CA ARG A 50 -29.90 -19.20 -76.07
C ARG A 50 -30.03 -20.67 -75.66
N LEU A 51 -28.92 -21.35 -75.40
CA LEU A 51 -28.93 -22.75 -74.96
C LEU A 51 -29.50 -22.89 -73.55
N VAL A 52 -29.17 -21.99 -72.63
CA VAL A 52 -29.75 -21.98 -71.29
C VAL A 52 -31.24 -21.68 -71.32
N ASP A 53 -31.68 -20.68 -72.09
CA ASP A 53 -33.09 -20.32 -72.23
C ASP A 53 -33.91 -21.45 -72.91
N ALA A 54 -33.27 -22.31 -73.69
CA ALA A 54 -33.85 -23.50 -74.30
C ALA A 54 -33.76 -24.77 -73.41
N ASP A 55 -33.30 -24.65 -72.16
CA ASP A 55 -33.08 -25.75 -71.21
C ASP A 55 -32.09 -26.83 -71.71
N LYS A 56 -31.09 -26.41 -72.50
CA LYS A 56 -30.04 -27.24 -73.11
C LYS A 56 -28.66 -26.94 -72.53
N SER A 57 -28.59 -26.73 -71.22
CA SER A 57 -27.34 -26.36 -70.53
C SER A 57 -26.32 -27.51 -70.48
N ASP A 58 -26.79 -28.74 -70.67
CA ASP A 58 -26.01 -29.96 -70.81
C ASP A 58 -25.23 -30.04 -72.13
N GLU A 59 -25.59 -29.24 -73.15
CA GLU A 59 -24.86 -29.10 -74.43
C GLU A 59 -23.66 -28.12 -74.34
N ILE A 60 -23.35 -27.59 -73.15
CA ILE A 60 -22.23 -26.66 -72.93
C ILE A 60 -21.18 -27.33 -72.05
N SER A 61 -19.95 -27.45 -72.58
CA SER A 61 -18.84 -28.07 -71.87
C SER A 61 -18.39 -27.20 -70.68
N ILE A 62 -17.75 -27.83 -69.69
CA ILE A 62 -17.18 -27.11 -68.55
C ILE A 62 -16.13 -26.08 -68.99
N LEU A 63 -15.37 -26.35 -70.06
CA LEU A 63 -14.34 -25.45 -70.57
C LEU A 63 -14.95 -24.19 -71.21
N GLU A 64 -16.10 -24.32 -71.89
CA GLU A 64 -16.83 -23.17 -72.43
C GLU A 64 -17.45 -22.32 -71.31
N TRP A 65 -17.96 -22.95 -70.25
CA TRP A 65 -18.40 -22.23 -69.06
C TRP A 65 -17.26 -21.46 -68.39
N LEU A 66 -16.09 -22.07 -68.27
CA LEU A 66 -14.90 -21.41 -67.71
C LEU A 66 -14.40 -20.28 -68.62
N ASP A 67 -14.44 -20.43 -69.95
CA ASP A 67 -14.11 -19.33 -70.86
C ASP A 67 -15.06 -18.15 -70.63
N VAL A 68 -16.37 -18.39 -70.54
CA VAL A 68 -17.35 -17.32 -70.36
C VAL A 68 -17.21 -16.56 -69.04
N ILE A 69 -16.89 -17.22 -67.93
CA ILE A 69 -16.73 -16.50 -66.65
C ILE A 69 -15.42 -15.68 -66.59
N GLU A 70 -14.48 -15.90 -67.53
CA GLU A 70 -13.14 -15.30 -67.52
C GLU A 70 -12.85 -14.34 -68.69
N ASN A 71 -13.43 -14.59 -69.86
CA ASN A 71 -13.04 -13.98 -71.12
C ASN A 71 -13.65 -12.59 -71.31
N ALA A 72 -12.96 -11.58 -70.80
CA ALA A 72 -13.37 -10.17 -70.90
C ALA A 72 -13.58 -9.66 -72.34
N ALA A 73 -13.05 -10.34 -73.37
CA ALA A 73 -13.27 -9.93 -74.77
C ALA A 73 -14.71 -10.25 -75.23
N GLN A 74 -15.29 -11.36 -74.78
CA GLN A 74 -16.68 -11.71 -75.08
C GLN A 74 -17.65 -10.72 -74.42
N TRP A 75 -17.41 -10.36 -73.16
CA TRP A 75 -18.24 -9.42 -72.40
C TRP A 75 -18.26 -8.00 -72.99
N LYS A 76 -17.17 -7.55 -73.62
CA LYS A 76 -17.10 -6.22 -74.28
C LYS A 76 -18.04 -6.07 -75.47
N GLN A 77 -18.51 -7.19 -76.04
CA GLN A 77 -19.40 -7.19 -77.21
C GLN A 77 -20.88 -7.12 -76.82
N LEU A 78 -21.20 -7.25 -75.53
CA LEU A 78 -22.57 -7.27 -75.02
C LEU A 78 -23.06 -5.85 -74.70
N ASN A 79 -24.34 -5.61 -74.96
CA ASN A 79 -25.03 -4.46 -74.39
C ASN A 79 -25.46 -4.73 -72.93
N THR A 80 -26.04 -3.73 -72.26
CA THR A 80 -26.40 -3.83 -70.84
C THR A 80 -27.43 -4.94 -70.56
N ASP A 81 -28.45 -5.08 -71.41
CA ASP A 81 -29.51 -6.08 -71.23
C ASP A 81 -28.96 -7.49 -71.49
N GLU A 82 -28.14 -7.65 -72.53
CA GLU A 82 -27.45 -8.90 -72.85
C GLU A 82 -26.47 -9.32 -71.74
N ALA A 83 -25.82 -8.37 -71.07
CA ALA A 83 -24.96 -8.65 -69.92
C ALA A 83 -25.75 -9.15 -68.69
N TYR A 84 -26.96 -8.61 -68.45
CA TYR A 84 -27.85 -9.12 -67.42
C TYR A 84 -28.36 -10.53 -67.74
N ASP A 85 -28.73 -10.77 -69.01
CA ASP A 85 -29.13 -12.10 -69.50
C ASP A 85 -27.99 -13.12 -69.36
N ALA A 86 -26.76 -12.71 -69.70
CA ALA A 86 -25.55 -13.52 -69.49
C ALA A 86 -25.35 -13.88 -68.02
N CYS A 87 -25.41 -12.88 -67.13
CA CYS A 87 -25.26 -13.11 -65.68
C CYS A 87 -26.32 -14.09 -65.16
N ARG A 88 -27.59 -13.91 -65.55
CA ARG A 88 -28.68 -14.84 -65.18
C ARG A 88 -28.36 -16.26 -65.65
N ALA A 89 -28.03 -16.44 -66.93
CA ALA A 89 -27.76 -17.74 -67.53
C ALA A 89 -26.59 -18.47 -66.84
N ILE A 90 -25.49 -17.74 -66.60
CA ILE A 90 -24.30 -18.26 -65.92
C ILE A 90 -24.62 -18.65 -64.47
N TRP A 91 -25.36 -17.81 -63.73
CA TRP A 91 -25.75 -18.13 -62.35
C TRP A 91 -26.73 -19.31 -62.27
N THR A 92 -27.64 -19.46 -63.24
CA THR A 92 -28.47 -20.67 -63.37
C THR A 92 -27.61 -21.91 -63.55
N ALA A 93 -26.64 -21.87 -64.46
CA ALA A 93 -25.73 -22.99 -64.72
C ALA A 93 -24.85 -23.33 -63.51
N ILE A 94 -24.32 -22.33 -62.81
CA ILE A 94 -23.62 -22.49 -61.53
C ILE A 94 -24.53 -23.15 -60.47
N GLY A 95 -25.83 -22.86 -60.48
CA GLY A 95 -26.78 -23.49 -59.57
C GLY A 95 -26.98 -24.99 -59.79
N ILE A 96 -26.77 -25.47 -61.03
CA ILE A 96 -27.05 -26.85 -61.46
C ILE A 96 -25.76 -27.69 -61.49
N ASN A 97 -24.65 -27.15 -62.00
CA ASN A 97 -23.40 -27.88 -62.17
C ASN A 97 -22.46 -27.69 -60.96
N SER A 98 -22.23 -28.75 -60.18
CA SER A 98 -21.44 -28.69 -58.95
C SER A 98 -19.97 -28.33 -59.16
N LEU A 99 -19.35 -28.80 -60.25
CA LEU A 99 -17.94 -28.50 -60.54
C LEU A 99 -17.79 -27.03 -60.94
N LEU A 100 -18.68 -26.54 -61.80
CA LEU A 100 -18.73 -25.13 -62.17
C LEU A 100 -18.98 -24.24 -60.95
N ALA A 101 -19.88 -24.66 -60.06
CA ALA A 101 -20.17 -23.94 -58.82
C ALA A 101 -18.95 -23.80 -57.92
N ASP A 102 -18.27 -24.91 -57.64
CA ASP A 102 -17.09 -24.90 -56.75
C ASP A 102 -15.98 -24.00 -57.34
N ILE A 103 -15.74 -24.04 -58.66
CA ILE A 103 -14.75 -23.16 -59.31
C ILE A 103 -15.19 -21.70 -59.29
N ALA A 104 -16.44 -21.41 -59.67
CA ALA A 104 -16.95 -20.04 -59.75
C ALA A 104 -16.97 -19.37 -58.38
N PHE A 105 -17.54 -20.01 -57.35
CA PHE A 105 -17.57 -19.46 -55.99
C PHE A 105 -16.18 -19.31 -55.40
N PHE A 106 -15.26 -20.25 -55.68
CA PHE A 106 -13.87 -20.10 -55.25
C PHE A 106 -13.21 -18.86 -55.88
N LYS A 107 -13.44 -18.62 -57.18
CA LYS A 107 -12.93 -17.43 -57.88
C LYS A 107 -13.57 -16.13 -57.43
N VAL A 108 -14.87 -16.14 -57.13
CA VAL A 108 -15.54 -14.99 -56.50
C VAL A 108 -14.90 -14.69 -55.15
N GLY A 109 -14.73 -15.71 -54.30
CA GLY A 109 -14.09 -15.56 -52.99
C GLY A 109 -12.68 -14.96 -53.10
N LEU A 110 -11.88 -15.40 -54.08
CA LEU A 110 -10.56 -14.81 -54.34
C LEU A 110 -10.66 -13.34 -54.74
N ALA A 111 -11.60 -12.99 -55.62
CA ALA A 111 -11.78 -11.61 -56.07
C ALA A 111 -12.18 -10.68 -54.93
N LEU A 112 -13.08 -11.14 -54.04
CA LEU A 112 -13.56 -10.35 -52.90
C LEU A 112 -12.52 -10.22 -51.78
N ASP A 113 -11.64 -11.20 -51.60
CA ASP A 113 -10.50 -11.17 -50.65
C ASP A 113 -9.26 -10.48 -51.25
N GLY A 114 -9.43 -9.65 -52.28
CA GLY A 114 -8.36 -8.82 -52.87
C GLY A 114 -7.30 -9.60 -53.67
N LYS A 115 -7.51 -10.89 -53.95
CA LYS A 115 -6.59 -11.71 -54.74
C LYS A 115 -6.89 -11.61 -56.23
N LYS A 116 -5.86 -11.84 -57.04
CA LYS A 116 -6.01 -11.92 -58.50
C LYS A 116 -6.96 -13.05 -58.85
N SER A 117 -8.10 -12.70 -59.42
CA SER A 117 -9.10 -13.62 -59.94
C SER A 117 -9.41 -13.27 -61.38
N SER A 118 -9.64 -14.28 -62.21
CA SER A 118 -10.04 -14.08 -63.61
C SER A 118 -11.54 -13.87 -63.78
N ILE A 119 -12.34 -13.93 -62.70
CA ILE A 119 -13.79 -13.80 -62.80
C ILE A 119 -14.23 -12.41 -63.28
N HIS A 120 -15.20 -12.37 -64.18
CA HIS A 120 -15.69 -11.12 -64.73
C HIS A 120 -16.42 -10.25 -63.69
N LYS A 121 -16.24 -8.92 -63.77
CA LYS A 121 -16.77 -7.95 -62.80
C LYS A 121 -18.30 -7.93 -62.71
N ASP A 122 -19.00 -8.21 -63.81
CA ASP A 122 -20.48 -8.15 -63.85
C ASP A 122 -21.11 -9.37 -63.14
N LEU A 123 -20.38 -10.48 -63.06
CA LEU A 123 -20.77 -11.61 -62.20
C LEU A 123 -20.65 -11.23 -60.72
N LEU A 124 -19.60 -10.50 -60.34
CA LEU A 124 -19.45 -10.01 -58.96
C LEU A 124 -20.59 -9.07 -58.58
N SER A 125 -20.99 -8.14 -59.45
CA SER A 125 -22.07 -7.18 -59.15
C SER A 125 -23.47 -7.81 -59.15
N SER A 126 -23.65 -8.97 -59.77
CA SER A 126 -24.96 -9.63 -59.93
C SER A 126 -25.26 -10.74 -58.90
N MET A 127 -24.41 -10.97 -57.90
CA MET A 127 -24.61 -12.04 -56.90
C MET A 127 -25.94 -11.97 -56.13
N HIS A 128 -26.44 -10.77 -55.83
CA HIS A 128 -27.75 -10.58 -55.19
C HIS A 128 -28.92 -11.09 -56.05
N ILE A 129 -28.76 -11.06 -57.38
CA ILE A 129 -29.70 -11.64 -58.34
C ILE A 129 -29.51 -13.17 -58.37
N ALA A 130 -28.26 -13.63 -58.37
CA ALA A 130 -27.91 -15.06 -58.32
C ALA A 130 -28.60 -15.78 -57.16
N ARG A 131 -28.71 -15.11 -56.00
CA ARG A 131 -29.36 -15.67 -54.81
C ARG A 131 -30.83 -16.08 -55.00
N LYS A 132 -31.53 -15.47 -55.97
CA LYS A 132 -32.92 -15.81 -56.35
C LYS A 132 -33.00 -16.98 -57.34
N VAL A 133 -31.97 -17.15 -58.15
CA VAL A 133 -31.94 -18.10 -59.27
C VAL A 133 -31.36 -19.45 -58.86
N VAL A 134 -30.30 -19.43 -58.03
CA VAL A 134 -29.70 -20.65 -57.49
C VAL A 134 -30.68 -21.31 -56.51
N THR A 135 -31.01 -22.58 -56.76
CA THR A 135 -31.99 -23.34 -55.96
C THR A 135 -31.36 -24.19 -54.87
N ASN A 136 -30.17 -24.74 -55.11
CA ASN A 136 -29.44 -25.61 -54.17
C ASN A 136 -29.07 -24.87 -52.87
N TYR A 137 -29.42 -25.46 -51.73
CA TYR A 137 -29.15 -24.94 -50.40
C TYR A 137 -27.66 -24.69 -50.12
N GLU A 138 -26.77 -25.61 -50.50
CA GLU A 138 -25.32 -25.44 -50.26
C GLU A 138 -24.78 -24.19 -50.99
N ASN A 139 -25.20 -23.99 -52.24
CA ASN A 139 -24.78 -22.85 -53.05
C ASN A 139 -25.44 -21.54 -52.60
N LYS A 140 -26.65 -21.60 -52.01
CA LYS A 140 -27.28 -20.45 -51.37
C LYS A 140 -26.49 -19.97 -50.16
N GLU A 141 -26.04 -20.88 -49.30
CA GLU A 141 -25.19 -20.54 -48.14
C GLU A 141 -23.84 -19.94 -48.58
N LYS A 142 -23.23 -20.48 -49.65
CA LYS A 142 -22.02 -19.89 -50.27
C LYS A 142 -22.29 -18.45 -50.75
N LEU A 143 -23.42 -18.22 -51.43
CA LEU A 143 -23.81 -16.89 -51.90
C LEU A 143 -24.06 -15.93 -50.74
N ASP A 144 -24.77 -16.34 -49.68
CA ASP A 144 -25.04 -15.48 -48.53
C ASP A 144 -23.75 -15.02 -47.85
N TRP A 145 -22.77 -15.93 -47.71
CA TRP A 145 -21.43 -15.58 -47.23
C TRP A 145 -20.72 -14.59 -48.16
N LEU A 146 -20.72 -14.84 -49.47
CA LEU A 146 -20.02 -13.99 -50.44
C LEU A 146 -20.69 -12.62 -50.62
N ILE A 147 -22.01 -12.54 -50.52
CA ILE A 147 -22.77 -11.28 -50.56
C ILE A 147 -22.44 -10.45 -49.32
N SER A 148 -22.45 -11.05 -48.13
CA SER A 148 -22.08 -10.38 -46.88
C SER A 148 -20.62 -9.91 -46.91
N LEU A 149 -19.73 -10.72 -47.49
CA LEU A 149 -18.34 -10.33 -47.72
C LEU A 149 -18.22 -9.15 -48.68
N GLN A 150 -18.99 -9.14 -49.77
CA GLN A 150 -19.00 -8.03 -50.74
C GLN A 150 -19.51 -6.72 -50.13
N SER A 151 -20.56 -6.78 -49.32
CA SER A 151 -21.09 -5.61 -48.60
C SER A 151 -20.24 -5.20 -47.41
N LYS A 152 -19.22 -6.01 -47.04
CA LYS A 152 -18.41 -5.85 -45.83
C LYS A 152 -19.26 -5.89 -44.55
N ASP A 153 -20.32 -6.68 -44.57
CA ASP A 153 -21.19 -6.93 -43.44
C ASP A 153 -20.59 -8.03 -42.56
N TRP A 154 -19.71 -7.62 -41.66
CA TRP A 154 -18.98 -8.54 -40.78
C TRP A 154 -19.88 -9.15 -39.71
N ASP A 155 -20.93 -8.43 -39.30
CA ASP A 155 -21.91 -8.89 -38.32
C ASP A 155 -22.72 -10.07 -38.88
N GLU A 156 -23.17 -9.99 -40.14
CA GLU A 156 -23.89 -11.10 -40.78
C GLU A 156 -22.99 -12.34 -40.97
N LEU A 157 -21.70 -12.15 -41.28
CA LEU A 157 -20.74 -13.26 -41.34
C LEU A 157 -20.55 -13.93 -39.97
N ALA A 158 -20.49 -13.14 -38.90
CA ALA A 158 -20.42 -13.65 -37.52
C ALA A 158 -21.71 -14.40 -37.14
N LEU A 159 -22.88 -13.85 -37.48
CA LEU A 159 -24.19 -14.48 -37.29
C LEU A 159 -24.28 -15.84 -37.99
N SER A 160 -23.78 -15.93 -39.22
CA SER A 160 -23.71 -17.19 -39.97
C SER A 160 -22.86 -18.26 -39.25
N CYS A 161 -21.78 -17.84 -38.58
CA CYS A 161 -20.91 -18.72 -37.82
C CYS A 161 -21.59 -19.27 -36.56
N ILE A 162 -22.26 -18.41 -35.77
CA ILE A 162 -22.95 -18.82 -34.54
C ILE A 162 -24.18 -19.69 -34.84
N GLN A 163 -24.96 -19.37 -35.87
CA GLN A 163 -26.11 -20.20 -36.29
C GLN A 163 -25.68 -21.65 -36.60
N SER A 164 -24.47 -21.80 -37.15
CA SER A 164 -23.88 -23.11 -37.47
C SER A 164 -23.02 -23.71 -36.35
N PHE A 165 -22.77 -22.96 -35.27
CA PHE A 165 -21.81 -23.30 -34.19
C PHE A 165 -20.43 -23.73 -34.69
N MET A 166 -19.96 -23.09 -35.77
CA MET A 166 -18.68 -23.33 -36.42
C MET A 166 -17.77 -22.12 -36.24
N THR A 167 -16.45 -22.34 -36.13
CA THR A 167 -15.50 -21.22 -36.20
C THR A 167 -15.46 -20.65 -37.63
N PRO A 168 -15.00 -19.41 -37.84
CA PRO A 168 -14.93 -18.85 -39.19
C PRO A 168 -14.10 -19.72 -40.16
N LEU A 169 -12.99 -20.31 -39.70
CA LEU A 169 -12.19 -21.24 -40.51
C LEU A 169 -12.96 -22.50 -40.90
N GLN A 170 -13.70 -23.08 -39.96
CA GLN A 170 -14.53 -24.25 -40.22
C GLN A 170 -15.64 -23.92 -41.22
N ARG A 171 -16.26 -22.74 -41.06
CA ARG A 171 -17.33 -22.26 -41.94
C ARG A 171 -16.83 -22.06 -43.38
N ILE A 172 -15.72 -21.36 -43.56
CA ILE A 172 -15.06 -21.19 -44.87
C ILE A 172 -14.72 -22.54 -45.50
N SER A 173 -14.18 -23.47 -44.71
CA SER A 173 -13.80 -24.80 -45.18
C SER A 173 -15.01 -25.63 -45.64
N ILE A 174 -16.12 -25.59 -44.90
CA ILE A 174 -17.36 -26.31 -45.26
C ILE A 174 -17.99 -25.70 -46.50
N LEU A 175 -17.93 -24.38 -46.65
CA LEU A 175 -18.37 -23.68 -47.85
C LEU A 175 -17.41 -23.86 -49.05
N LYS A 176 -16.30 -24.60 -48.90
CA LYS A 176 -15.25 -24.82 -49.92
C LYS A 176 -14.71 -23.52 -50.53
N LEU A 177 -14.70 -22.44 -49.75
CA LEU A 177 -14.21 -21.14 -50.18
C LEU A 177 -12.68 -21.04 -49.99
N PRO A 178 -11.99 -20.11 -50.70
CA PRO A 178 -10.57 -19.88 -50.49
C PRO A 178 -10.30 -19.45 -49.04
N LYS A 179 -9.10 -19.78 -48.55
CA LYS A 179 -8.64 -19.33 -47.22
C LYS A 179 -8.73 -17.81 -47.16
N ALA A 180 -9.48 -17.30 -46.18
CA ALA A 180 -9.58 -15.88 -45.90
C ALA A 180 -8.23 -15.32 -45.48
N ASN A 181 -7.75 -14.30 -46.20
CA ASN A 181 -6.48 -13.64 -45.88
C ASN A 181 -6.71 -12.27 -45.27
N GLU A 182 -7.60 -11.46 -45.84
CA GLU A 182 -7.77 -10.06 -45.45
C GLU A 182 -8.96 -9.90 -44.50
N TYR A 183 -10.13 -10.42 -44.88
CA TYR A 183 -11.36 -10.21 -44.10
C TYR A 183 -11.41 -11.02 -42.80
N TYR A 184 -10.60 -12.08 -42.66
CA TYR A 184 -10.55 -12.90 -41.44
C TYR A 184 -10.22 -12.07 -40.19
N GLN A 185 -9.38 -11.05 -40.36
CA GLN A 185 -8.93 -10.16 -39.29
C GLN A 185 -10.05 -9.22 -38.79
N MET A 186 -11.16 -9.10 -39.52
CA MET A 186 -12.29 -8.22 -39.20
C MET A 186 -13.40 -8.91 -38.40
N LEU A 187 -13.28 -10.23 -38.18
CA LEU A 187 -14.29 -11.04 -37.49
C LEU A 187 -14.16 -11.15 -35.96
N PRO A 188 -12.96 -11.07 -35.32
CA PRO A 188 -12.82 -11.45 -33.91
C PRO A 188 -13.76 -10.75 -32.93
N ASP A 189 -13.92 -9.43 -33.02
CA ASP A 189 -14.86 -8.65 -32.20
C ASP A 189 -16.31 -8.99 -32.56
N LYS A 190 -16.63 -9.11 -33.84
CA LYS A 190 -17.98 -9.42 -34.34
C LYS A 190 -18.52 -10.75 -33.84
N LEU A 191 -17.65 -11.75 -33.64
CA LEU A 191 -18.06 -13.03 -33.05
C LEU A 191 -18.56 -12.88 -31.61
N ILE A 192 -17.99 -11.95 -30.84
CA ILE A 192 -18.46 -11.63 -29.49
C ILE A 192 -19.79 -10.90 -29.56
N SER A 193 -19.87 -9.84 -30.36
CA SER A 193 -21.08 -9.01 -30.48
C SER A 193 -22.29 -9.79 -31.03
N ALA A 194 -22.06 -10.87 -31.77
CA ALA A 194 -23.11 -11.75 -32.30
C ALA A 194 -23.77 -12.67 -31.24
N VAL A 195 -23.22 -12.76 -30.02
CA VAL A 195 -23.72 -13.62 -28.95
C VAL A 195 -24.35 -12.78 -27.84
N SER A 196 -25.57 -13.13 -27.45
CA SER A 196 -26.32 -12.43 -26.41
C SER A 196 -25.74 -12.60 -25.00
N ASP A 197 -25.89 -11.56 -24.17
CA ASP A 197 -25.72 -11.60 -22.71
C ASP A 197 -27.09 -11.85 -22.04
N PRO A 198 -27.29 -12.83 -21.13
CA PRO A 198 -26.30 -13.74 -20.52
C PRO A 198 -25.80 -14.85 -21.45
N LEU A 199 -24.52 -15.15 -21.31
CA LEU A 199 -23.83 -16.17 -22.11
C LEU A 199 -24.25 -17.58 -21.70
N ASP A 200 -24.89 -18.32 -22.61
CA ASP A 200 -25.23 -19.74 -22.40
C ASP A 200 -24.02 -20.66 -22.61
N HIS A 201 -24.08 -21.89 -22.06
CA HIS A 201 -22.98 -22.86 -22.14
C HIS A 201 -22.56 -23.20 -23.57
N LYS A 202 -23.52 -23.34 -24.50
CA LYS A 202 -23.23 -23.76 -25.88
C LYS A 202 -22.49 -22.65 -26.63
N SER A 203 -22.91 -21.41 -26.41
CA SER A 203 -22.30 -20.20 -26.95
C SER A 203 -20.91 -19.96 -26.33
N ASP A 204 -20.75 -20.17 -25.02
CA ASP A 204 -19.45 -20.09 -24.32
C ASP A 204 -18.43 -21.09 -24.88
N THR A 205 -18.82 -22.36 -25.04
CA THR A 205 -17.96 -23.40 -25.65
C THR A 205 -17.64 -23.10 -27.12
N TRP A 206 -18.51 -22.39 -27.84
CA TRP A 206 -18.23 -21.98 -29.21
C TRP A 206 -17.22 -20.83 -29.26
N LEU A 207 -17.35 -19.83 -28.39
CA LEU A 207 -16.40 -18.72 -28.26
C LEU A 207 -14.98 -19.22 -27.91
N ASP A 208 -14.86 -20.23 -27.04
CA ASP A 208 -13.59 -20.89 -26.74
C ASP A 208 -12.90 -21.47 -27.99
N ARG A 209 -13.65 -22.25 -28.78
CA ARG A 209 -13.15 -22.81 -30.03
C ARG A 209 -12.76 -21.73 -31.04
N CYS A 210 -13.51 -20.63 -31.09
CA CYS A 210 -13.18 -19.47 -31.92
C CYS A 210 -11.84 -18.86 -31.51
N PHE A 211 -11.63 -18.61 -30.22
CA PHE A 211 -10.38 -18.04 -29.69
C PHE A 211 -9.15 -18.85 -30.09
N TYR A 212 -9.19 -20.17 -29.89
CA TYR A 212 -8.06 -21.05 -30.25
C TYR A 212 -7.89 -21.26 -31.76
N SER A 213 -8.89 -20.90 -32.57
CA SER A 213 -8.78 -20.95 -34.04
C SER A 213 -8.00 -19.77 -34.64
N PHE A 214 -7.88 -18.66 -33.90
CA PHE A 214 -7.12 -17.49 -34.35
C PHE A 214 -5.62 -17.76 -34.41
N LYS A 215 -4.98 -17.23 -35.45
CA LYS A 215 -3.56 -17.48 -35.76
C LYS A 215 -2.66 -16.37 -35.25
N THR A 216 -3.14 -15.14 -35.24
CA THR A 216 -2.34 -13.98 -34.86
C THR A 216 -2.70 -13.48 -33.47
N THR A 217 -1.72 -12.89 -32.78
CA THR A 217 -1.93 -12.24 -31.48
C THR A 217 -2.92 -11.08 -31.58
N GLN A 218 -2.92 -10.36 -32.70
CA GLN A 218 -3.83 -9.24 -32.92
C GLN A 218 -5.30 -9.68 -32.99
N GLU A 219 -5.60 -10.79 -33.68
CA GLU A 219 -6.95 -11.37 -33.72
C GLU A 219 -7.44 -11.74 -32.31
N ARG A 220 -6.59 -12.42 -31.54
CA ARG A 220 -6.91 -12.81 -30.15
C ARG A 220 -7.11 -11.61 -29.24
N LEU A 221 -6.30 -10.56 -29.41
CA LEU A 221 -6.43 -9.32 -28.66
C LEU A 221 -7.77 -8.63 -28.94
N MET A 222 -8.16 -8.49 -30.21
CA MET A 222 -9.45 -7.90 -30.60
C MET A 222 -10.63 -8.68 -30.00
N PHE A 223 -10.58 -10.01 -30.07
CA PHE A 223 -11.56 -10.88 -29.43
C PHE A 223 -11.66 -10.62 -27.92
N CYS A 224 -10.51 -10.60 -27.22
CA CYS A 224 -10.49 -10.38 -25.78
C CYS A 224 -10.99 -8.99 -25.39
N GLU A 225 -10.63 -7.93 -26.14
CA GLU A 225 -11.10 -6.58 -25.84
C GLU A 225 -12.62 -6.47 -25.92
N GLU A 226 -13.23 -7.02 -26.96
CA GLU A 226 -14.68 -7.01 -27.08
C GLU A 226 -15.34 -7.87 -25.99
N ALA A 227 -14.79 -9.06 -25.71
CA ALA A 227 -15.27 -9.96 -24.65
C ALA A 227 -15.26 -9.32 -23.26
N ILE A 228 -14.19 -8.59 -22.92
CA ILE A 228 -14.04 -7.94 -21.62
C ILE A 228 -15.16 -6.93 -21.39
N ASN A 229 -15.53 -6.19 -22.44
CA ASN A 229 -16.46 -5.06 -22.36
C ASN A 229 -17.93 -5.44 -22.61
N SER A 230 -18.20 -6.58 -23.26
CA SER A 230 -19.55 -6.94 -23.72
C SER A 230 -20.41 -7.70 -22.72
N TYR A 231 -19.81 -8.40 -21.76
CA TYR A 231 -20.53 -9.25 -20.80
C TYR A 231 -20.43 -8.71 -19.40
N ASP A 232 -21.50 -8.80 -18.60
CA ASP A 232 -21.45 -8.52 -17.15
C ASP A 232 -20.86 -9.70 -16.35
N ASP A 233 -21.32 -10.92 -16.60
CA ASP A 233 -20.74 -12.17 -16.07
C ASP A 233 -20.18 -13.02 -17.19
N TYR A 234 -18.97 -13.56 -16.97
CA TYR A 234 -18.30 -14.37 -17.97
C TYR A 234 -18.76 -15.83 -17.84
N GLY A 235 -19.05 -16.46 -18.98
CA GLY A 235 -19.14 -17.92 -19.06
C GLY A 235 -17.86 -18.59 -18.56
N PHE A 236 -17.94 -19.88 -18.23
CA PHE A 236 -16.82 -20.62 -17.64
C PHE A 236 -15.57 -20.60 -18.53
N GLU A 237 -15.73 -20.89 -19.83
CA GLU A 237 -14.59 -20.96 -20.76
C GLU A 237 -14.07 -19.57 -21.11
N LEU A 238 -14.96 -18.60 -21.37
CA LEU A 238 -14.54 -17.23 -21.64
C LEU A 238 -13.81 -16.60 -20.45
N LYS A 239 -14.27 -16.87 -19.22
CA LYS A 239 -13.60 -16.44 -17.99
C LYS A 239 -12.19 -17.03 -17.89
N LYS A 240 -12.03 -18.31 -18.22
CA LYS A 240 -10.73 -18.98 -18.24
C LYS A 240 -9.79 -18.32 -19.25
N ILE A 241 -10.24 -18.01 -20.46
CA ILE A 241 -9.44 -17.28 -21.47
C ILE A 241 -9.01 -15.91 -20.93
N ILE A 242 -9.93 -15.14 -20.35
CA ILE A 242 -9.62 -13.81 -19.79
C ILE A 242 -8.59 -13.94 -18.66
N ILE A 243 -8.71 -14.95 -17.80
CA ILE A 243 -7.74 -15.18 -16.71
C ILE A 243 -6.36 -15.56 -17.27
N GLU A 244 -6.31 -16.50 -18.21
CA GLU A 244 -5.06 -17.03 -18.77
C GLU A 244 -4.33 -16.04 -19.66
N TYR A 245 -5.04 -15.20 -20.42
CA TYR A 245 -4.41 -14.35 -21.44
C TYR A 245 -4.49 -12.86 -21.14
N CYS A 246 -5.37 -12.41 -20.25
CA CYS A 246 -5.59 -10.97 -20.03
C CYS A 246 -5.24 -10.50 -18.62
N MET A 247 -4.84 -11.37 -17.70
CA MET A 247 -4.44 -10.95 -16.35
C MET A 247 -2.99 -10.49 -16.30
N PRO A 248 -2.66 -9.46 -15.51
CA PRO A 248 -1.30 -8.91 -15.49
C PRO A 248 -0.27 -9.79 -14.77
N ASP A 249 -0.71 -10.82 -14.02
CA ASP A 249 0.15 -11.74 -13.29
C ASP A 249 0.61 -12.94 -14.11
N VAL A 250 0.05 -13.12 -15.31
CA VAL A 250 0.39 -14.21 -16.24
C VAL A 250 1.52 -13.78 -17.17
N ASP A 251 2.43 -14.71 -17.45
CA ASP A 251 3.49 -14.54 -18.43
C ASP A 251 2.91 -14.42 -19.85
N ASP A 252 3.51 -13.57 -20.69
CA ASP A 252 3.04 -13.28 -22.07
C ASP A 252 1.56 -12.84 -22.18
N SER A 253 1.05 -12.20 -21.12
CA SER A 253 -0.30 -11.64 -21.06
C SER A 253 -0.51 -10.48 -22.03
N PHE A 254 -1.71 -10.43 -22.60
CA PHE A 254 -2.22 -9.33 -23.41
C PHE A 254 -2.49 -8.06 -22.60
N TRP A 255 -2.42 -8.09 -21.27
CA TRP A 255 -2.74 -6.95 -20.40
C TRP A 255 -2.12 -5.63 -20.85
N TYR A 256 -0.86 -5.65 -21.32
CA TYR A 256 -0.14 -4.44 -21.72
C TYR A 256 -0.49 -3.94 -23.13
N ASP A 257 -1.08 -4.81 -23.95
CA ASP A 257 -1.61 -4.48 -25.28
C ASP A 257 -3.09 -4.07 -25.24
N LEU A 258 -3.80 -4.37 -24.14
CA LEU A 258 -5.18 -3.94 -23.94
C LEU A 258 -5.30 -2.41 -23.85
N ASN A 259 -6.44 -1.91 -24.33
CA ASN A 259 -6.86 -0.54 -24.16
C ASN A 259 -7.21 -0.22 -22.68
N GLU A 260 -7.23 1.08 -22.35
CA GLU A 260 -7.44 1.53 -20.96
C GLU A 260 -8.84 1.19 -20.43
N ASN A 261 -9.87 1.17 -21.28
CA ASN A 261 -11.22 0.83 -20.86
C ASN A 261 -11.30 -0.64 -20.42
N SER A 262 -10.74 -1.56 -21.21
CA SER A 262 -10.67 -2.98 -20.89
C SER A 262 -9.89 -3.24 -19.61
N LYS A 263 -8.76 -2.56 -19.40
CA LYS A 263 -7.99 -2.64 -18.14
C LYS A 263 -8.84 -2.19 -16.95
N LEU A 264 -9.55 -1.07 -17.05
CA LEU A 264 -10.43 -0.58 -15.97
C LEU A 264 -11.56 -1.57 -15.65
N THR A 265 -12.18 -2.14 -16.67
CA THR A 265 -13.21 -3.17 -16.52
C THR A 265 -12.67 -4.40 -15.77
N LEU A 266 -11.50 -4.90 -16.19
CA LEU A 266 -10.84 -6.03 -15.53
C LEU A 266 -10.41 -5.71 -14.09
N LYS A 267 -9.85 -4.51 -13.84
CA LYS A 267 -9.50 -4.05 -12.49
C LYS A 267 -10.69 -4.13 -11.55
N LYS A 268 -11.85 -3.64 -12.01
CA LYS A 268 -13.10 -3.66 -11.24
C LYS A 268 -13.61 -5.09 -11.02
N LYS A 269 -13.66 -5.91 -12.07
CA LYS A 269 -14.28 -7.25 -12.00
C LYS A 269 -13.45 -8.29 -11.25
N PHE A 270 -12.13 -8.24 -11.40
CA PHE A 270 -11.20 -9.20 -10.78
C PHE A 270 -10.46 -8.62 -9.57
N ASN A 271 -10.83 -7.40 -9.15
CA ASN A 271 -10.18 -6.69 -8.04
C ASN A 271 -8.65 -6.60 -8.19
N ILE A 272 -8.21 -6.27 -9.41
CA ILE A 272 -6.78 -6.23 -9.77
C ILE A 272 -6.15 -4.98 -9.18
N SER A 273 -5.07 -5.18 -8.43
CA SER A 273 -4.31 -4.10 -7.79
C SER A 273 -3.54 -3.21 -8.78
N ASN A 274 -3.35 -1.94 -8.41
CA ASN A 274 -2.44 -1.05 -9.14
C ASN A 274 -0.96 -1.51 -9.06
N TYR A 275 -0.59 -2.36 -8.10
CA TYR A 275 0.77 -2.92 -7.98
C TYR A 275 1.27 -3.62 -9.24
N TYR A 276 0.39 -4.21 -10.04
CA TYR A 276 0.79 -5.01 -11.20
C TYR A 276 1.51 -4.21 -12.29
N GLU A 277 1.18 -2.92 -12.45
CA GLU A 277 1.91 -2.04 -13.36
C GLU A 277 3.37 -1.89 -12.92
N LEU A 278 3.61 -1.70 -11.62
CA LEU A 278 4.95 -1.63 -11.04
C LEU A 278 5.71 -2.96 -11.23
N LYS A 279 5.07 -4.09 -10.97
CA LYS A 279 5.67 -5.43 -11.18
C LYS A 279 6.17 -5.59 -12.63
N ASN A 280 5.39 -5.13 -13.60
CA ASN A 280 5.77 -5.24 -15.01
C ASN A 280 6.97 -4.38 -15.38
N ILE A 281 7.00 -3.14 -14.91
CA ILE A 281 8.13 -2.24 -15.15
C ILE A 281 9.41 -2.91 -14.65
N SER A 282 9.39 -3.44 -13.42
CA SER A 282 10.53 -4.18 -12.88
C SER A 282 10.89 -5.42 -13.68
N ARG A 283 9.90 -6.18 -14.18
CA ARG A 283 10.12 -7.35 -15.05
C ARG A 283 10.81 -6.96 -16.36
N LEU A 284 10.38 -5.87 -16.99
CA LEU A 284 10.97 -5.37 -18.24
C LEU A 284 12.40 -4.85 -18.00
N ILE A 285 12.62 -4.09 -16.93
CA ILE A 285 13.96 -3.63 -16.53
C ILE A 285 14.91 -4.82 -16.31
N CYS A 286 14.44 -5.89 -15.65
CA CYS A 286 15.23 -7.09 -15.35
C CYS A 286 15.25 -8.14 -16.48
N SER A 287 14.68 -7.85 -17.66
CA SER A 287 14.73 -8.74 -18.82
C SER A 287 16.14 -8.76 -19.43
N ILE A 288 16.46 -9.75 -20.28
CA ILE A 288 17.77 -9.83 -20.95
C ILE A 288 18.05 -8.54 -21.73
N ASP A 289 17.08 -8.09 -22.53
CA ASP A 289 17.19 -6.85 -23.32
C ASP A 289 17.29 -5.61 -22.42
N GLY A 290 16.57 -5.59 -21.30
CA GLY A 290 16.60 -4.48 -20.34
C GLY A 290 17.94 -4.36 -19.61
N VAL A 291 18.51 -5.49 -19.18
CA VAL A 291 19.82 -5.53 -18.53
C VAL A 291 20.92 -5.04 -19.48
N GLU A 292 20.88 -5.46 -20.75
CA GLU A 292 21.82 -4.99 -21.76
C GLU A 292 21.63 -3.50 -22.08
N ALA A 293 20.40 -3.08 -22.36
CA ALA A 293 20.11 -1.70 -22.76
C ALA A 293 20.38 -0.66 -21.65
N LEU A 294 20.14 -1.04 -20.39
CA LEU A 294 20.31 -0.17 -19.22
C LEU A 294 21.66 -0.38 -18.51
N GLN A 295 22.50 -1.30 -19.03
CA GLN A 295 23.83 -1.63 -18.50
C GLN A 295 23.80 -1.97 -17.00
N LEU A 296 22.81 -2.78 -16.60
CA LEU A 296 22.61 -3.12 -15.18
C LEU A 296 23.62 -4.15 -14.71
N GLU A 297 24.19 -3.93 -13.53
CA GLU A 297 24.97 -4.95 -12.87
C GLU A 297 24.07 -6.03 -12.24
N GLU A 298 24.59 -7.25 -12.11
CA GLU A 298 23.86 -8.40 -11.55
C GLU A 298 23.29 -8.11 -10.15
N HIS A 299 24.00 -7.30 -9.35
CA HIS A 299 23.54 -6.92 -8.02
C HIS A 299 22.37 -5.92 -8.05
N GLU A 300 22.29 -5.03 -9.03
CA GLU A 300 21.18 -4.10 -9.21
C GLU A 300 19.91 -4.84 -9.66
N VAL A 301 20.06 -5.80 -10.59
CA VAL A 301 18.95 -6.67 -11.03
C VAL A 301 18.36 -7.42 -9.84
N ARG A 302 19.20 -7.99 -8.98
CA ARG A 302 18.75 -8.65 -7.73
C ARG A 302 18.04 -7.70 -6.78
N GLN A 303 18.48 -6.45 -6.65
CA GLN A 303 17.83 -5.44 -5.80
C GLN A 303 16.42 -5.13 -6.31
N ILE A 304 16.29 -4.78 -7.59
CA ILE A 304 15.02 -4.44 -8.24
C ILE A 304 14.05 -5.62 -8.09
N HIS A 305 14.51 -6.83 -8.41
CA HIS A 305 13.69 -8.04 -8.29
C HIS A 305 13.26 -8.31 -6.83
N SER A 306 14.20 -8.30 -5.88
CA SER A 306 13.89 -8.61 -4.48
C SER A 306 12.91 -7.61 -3.86
N ARG A 307 13.04 -6.32 -4.17
CA ARG A 307 12.16 -5.25 -3.66
C ARG A 307 10.77 -5.37 -4.23
N THR A 308 10.68 -5.58 -5.54
CA THR A 308 9.42 -5.81 -6.24
C THR A 308 8.70 -7.01 -5.64
N MET A 309 9.39 -8.16 -5.49
CA MET A 309 8.79 -9.36 -4.94
C MET A 309 8.35 -9.22 -3.48
N PHE A 310 9.08 -8.48 -2.65
CA PHE A 310 8.66 -8.18 -1.28
C PHE A 310 7.31 -7.43 -1.27
N TRP A 311 7.20 -6.37 -2.07
CA TRP A 311 5.97 -5.55 -2.15
C TRP A 311 4.79 -6.28 -2.79
N SER A 312 5.03 -7.34 -3.57
CA SER A 312 3.97 -8.21 -4.10
C SER A 312 3.11 -8.89 -3.02
N ASN A 313 3.62 -8.96 -1.78
CA ASN A 313 2.89 -9.53 -0.64
C ASN A 313 1.90 -8.53 -0.02
N TYR A 314 1.89 -7.28 -0.47
CA TYR A 314 0.98 -6.23 -0.05
C TYR A 314 0.10 -5.75 -1.21
N SER A 315 0.08 -6.49 -2.32
CA SER A 315 -0.49 -6.04 -3.59
C SER A 315 -1.94 -5.58 -3.45
N SER A 316 -2.79 -6.29 -2.70
CA SER A 316 -4.20 -5.92 -2.49
C SER A 316 -4.41 -4.60 -1.73
N ARG A 317 -3.36 -4.04 -1.12
CA ARG A 317 -3.40 -2.81 -0.31
C ARG A 317 -3.00 -1.55 -1.07
N PHE A 318 -2.59 -1.66 -2.32
CA PHE A 318 -2.18 -0.52 -3.16
C PHE A 318 -3.41 0.25 -3.63
N ASN A 319 -3.53 1.51 -3.19
CA ASN A 319 -4.59 2.41 -3.63
C ASN A 319 -4.15 3.24 -4.84
N ARG A 320 -3.07 4.01 -4.68
CA ARG A 320 -2.47 4.84 -5.72
C ARG A 320 -1.02 4.45 -5.95
N ILE A 321 -0.55 4.59 -7.18
CA ILE A 321 0.87 4.42 -7.52
C ILE A 321 1.37 5.63 -8.32
N ARG A 322 2.68 5.81 -8.29
CA ARG A 322 3.46 6.64 -9.21
C ARG A 322 4.85 6.02 -9.35
N CYS A 323 5.39 6.03 -10.55
CA CYS A 323 6.68 5.48 -10.87
C CYS A 323 7.52 6.56 -11.54
N LEU A 324 8.64 6.93 -10.91
CA LEU A 324 9.59 7.89 -11.47
C LEU A 324 10.82 7.15 -11.98
N LEU A 325 11.13 7.35 -13.26
CA LEU A 325 12.19 6.63 -13.96
C LEU A 325 13.25 7.60 -14.50
N PRO A 326 14.54 7.24 -14.49
CA PRO A 326 15.55 7.94 -15.28
C PRO A 326 15.18 7.94 -16.77
N SER A 327 15.56 8.97 -17.53
CA SER A 327 15.20 9.07 -18.96
C SER A 327 15.60 7.85 -19.78
N LEU A 328 16.76 7.25 -19.48
CA LEU A 328 17.19 6.02 -20.17
C LEU A 328 16.22 4.87 -19.93
N THR A 329 15.82 4.65 -18.68
CA THR A 329 14.87 3.60 -18.29
C THR A 329 13.48 3.87 -18.87
N TYR A 330 12.99 5.11 -18.76
CA TYR A 330 11.69 5.49 -19.32
C TYR A 330 11.63 5.25 -20.84
N ASN A 331 12.66 5.69 -21.57
CA ASN A 331 12.74 5.55 -23.02
C ASN A 331 12.82 4.08 -23.47
N PHE A 332 13.55 3.24 -22.72
CA PHE A 332 13.57 1.81 -22.97
C PHE A 332 12.17 1.19 -22.82
N ILE A 333 11.51 1.45 -21.68
CA ILE A 333 10.18 0.91 -21.40
C ILE A 333 9.16 1.40 -22.43
N SER A 334 9.16 2.71 -22.75
CA SER A 334 8.22 3.30 -23.71
C SER A 334 8.40 2.78 -25.14
N LYS A 335 9.57 2.26 -25.51
CA LYS A 335 9.76 1.60 -26.82
C LYS A 335 9.22 0.17 -26.82
N THR A 336 9.37 -0.52 -25.69
CA THR A 336 8.94 -1.91 -25.53
C THR A 336 7.43 -2.02 -25.33
N THR A 337 6.81 -1.06 -24.64
CA THR A 337 5.37 -1.01 -24.41
C THR A 337 4.70 0.06 -25.27
N LYS A 338 3.67 -0.28 -26.05
CA LYS A 338 2.99 0.68 -26.95
C LYS A 338 2.35 1.86 -26.22
N LYS A 339 1.99 1.74 -24.93
CA LYS A 339 1.40 2.82 -24.13
C LYS A 339 1.70 2.65 -22.64
N LEU A 340 2.35 3.66 -22.04
CA LEU A 340 2.54 3.75 -20.58
C LEU A 340 1.36 4.49 -19.93
N SER A 341 1.02 4.11 -18.69
CA SER A 341 0.03 4.83 -17.91
C SER A 341 0.58 6.19 -17.48
N SER A 342 -0.30 7.17 -17.27
CA SER A 342 0.10 8.52 -16.83
C SER A 342 0.72 8.57 -15.43
N GLN A 343 0.75 7.43 -14.73
CA GLN A 343 1.36 7.26 -13.41
C GLN A 343 2.84 6.89 -13.52
N ILE A 344 3.34 6.63 -14.73
CA ILE A 344 4.71 6.29 -15.04
C ILE A 344 5.32 7.47 -15.78
N GLU A 345 6.32 8.10 -15.19
CA GLU A 345 6.89 9.35 -15.67
C GLU A 345 8.43 9.26 -15.68
N ALA A 346 9.05 10.00 -16.59
CA ALA A 346 10.48 10.29 -16.49
C ALA A 346 10.70 11.41 -15.46
N PHE A 347 11.86 11.44 -14.80
CA PHE A 347 12.26 12.63 -14.04
C PHE A 347 12.34 13.86 -14.96
N SER A 348 11.89 15.01 -14.47
CA SER A 348 11.94 16.27 -15.25
C SER A 348 13.37 16.81 -15.43
N GLU A 349 14.26 16.49 -14.48
CA GLU A 349 15.68 16.85 -14.51
C GLU A 349 16.53 15.59 -14.35
N GLU A 350 17.54 15.41 -15.21
CA GLU A 350 18.48 14.28 -15.13
C GLU A 350 19.57 14.54 -14.08
N LYS A 351 19.68 13.63 -13.10
CA LYS A 351 20.72 13.63 -12.07
C LYS A 351 21.24 12.22 -11.86
N GLU A 352 22.53 12.10 -11.54
CA GLU A 352 23.13 10.80 -11.17
C GLU A 352 22.46 10.16 -9.93
N SER A 353 21.84 10.98 -9.07
CA SER A 353 21.09 10.53 -7.90
C SER A 353 19.69 9.99 -8.23
N ASN A 354 19.19 10.21 -9.45
CA ASN A 354 17.88 9.74 -9.87
C ASN A 354 17.95 8.28 -10.27
N TYR A 355 17.39 7.43 -9.43
CA TYR A 355 17.19 5.99 -9.67
C TYR A 355 15.71 5.71 -9.88
N GLU A 356 15.34 4.49 -10.28
CA GLU A 356 13.93 4.10 -10.38
C GLU A 356 13.29 4.11 -8.98
N VAL A 357 12.22 4.90 -8.85
CA VAL A 357 11.50 5.09 -7.59
C VAL A 357 10.05 4.69 -7.77
N TYR A 358 9.59 3.79 -6.90
CA TYR A 358 8.17 3.47 -6.76
C TYR A 358 7.60 4.24 -5.58
N ILE A 359 6.52 4.97 -5.84
CA ILE A 359 5.74 5.70 -4.85
C ILE A 359 4.36 5.07 -4.83
N PHE A 360 3.90 4.62 -3.67
CA PHE A 360 2.59 4.00 -3.58
C PHE A 360 1.94 4.19 -2.21
N GLU A 361 0.61 4.22 -2.23
CA GLU A 361 -0.20 4.42 -1.04
C GLU A 361 -0.67 3.09 -0.48
N LEU A 362 -0.41 2.86 0.81
CA LEU A 362 -0.90 1.72 1.60
C LEU A 362 -1.72 2.26 2.78
N GLU A 363 -3.05 2.25 2.66
CA GLU A 363 -3.98 2.69 3.71
C GLU A 363 -3.60 4.07 4.33
N LYS A 364 -2.88 4.06 5.45
CA LYS A 364 -2.52 5.25 6.26
C LYS A 364 -1.13 5.80 5.98
N ILE A 365 -0.37 5.16 5.10
CA ILE A 365 1.00 5.56 4.77
C ILE A 365 1.21 5.66 3.26
N ILE A 366 2.19 6.48 2.87
CA ILE A 366 2.75 6.50 1.52
C ILE A 366 4.16 5.94 1.62
N VAL A 367 4.47 4.98 0.76
CA VAL A 367 5.77 4.32 0.69
C VAL A 367 6.51 4.86 -0.52
N VAL A 368 7.78 5.19 -0.33
CA VAL A 368 8.73 5.47 -1.40
C VAL A 368 9.81 4.41 -1.34
N GLU A 369 9.85 3.57 -2.37
CA GLU A 369 10.81 2.49 -2.55
C GLU A 369 11.81 2.88 -3.64
N PHE A 370 13.10 2.96 -3.28
CA PHE A 370 14.18 3.20 -4.23
C PHE A 370 14.66 1.84 -4.74
N LEU A 371 14.42 1.51 -6.02
CA LEU A 371 14.65 0.15 -6.53
C LEU A 371 16.11 -0.22 -6.69
N ARG A 372 16.99 0.77 -6.78
CA ARG A 372 18.45 0.64 -6.74
C ARG A 372 19.10 1.93 -6.20
N GLY A 373 20.43 1.96 -6.16
CA GLY A 373 21.21 3.15 -5.81
C GLY A 373 22.03 3.01 -4.53
N GLY A 374 22.71 4.10 -4.14
CA GLY A 374 23.78 4.05 -3.14
C GLY A 374 23.33 3.80 -1.68
N LEU A 375 22.22 4.40 -1.24
CA LEU A 375 21.75 4.31 0.14
C LEU A 375 20.84 3.10 0.40
N ASN A 376 20.18 2.56 -0.63
CA ASN A 376 19.36 1.36 -0.53
C ASN A 376 18.30 1.42 0.59
N GLU A 377 17.41 2.40 0.52
CA GLU A 377 16.40 2.68 1.54
C GLU A 377 14.95 2.56 1.04
N THR A 378 14.03 2.34 1.98
CA THR A 378 12.60 2.61 1.83
C THR A 378 12.23 3.75 2.77
N ARG A 379 11.45 4.72 2.31
CA ARG A 379 10.93 5.82 3.15
C ARG A 379 9.42 5.70 3.33
N PHE A 380 8.96 5.92 4.55
CA PHE A 380 7.55 5.84 4.92
C PHE A 380 7.05 7.22 5.33
N PHE A 381 5.99 7.69 4.70
CA PHE A 381 5.37 8.98 4.96
C PHE A 381 3.96 8.79 5.50
N LYS A 382 3.49 9.74 6.31
CA LYS A 382 2.09 9.77 6.72
C LYS A 382 1.23 10.09 5.52
N ASN A 383 0.18 9.32 5.27
CA ASN A 383 -0.80 9.65 4.24
C ASN A 383 -1.67 10.83 4.73
N ASN A 384 -1.25 12.04 4.38
CA ASN A 384 -1.99 13.29 4.57
C ASN A 384 -1.98 14.06 3.25
N GLU A 385 -2.88 15.03 3.12
CA GLU A 385 -3.05 15.81 1.88
C GLU A 385 -1.74 16.45 1.40
N TRP A 386 -0.93 16.97 2.33
CA TRP A 386 0.33 17.63 2.02
C TRP A 386 1.37 16.66 1.40
N ASN A 387 1.59 15.49 2.02
CA ASN A 387 2.50 14.47 1.50
C ASN A 387 1.96 13.86 0.20
N ALA A 388 0.65 13.59 0.13
CA ALA A 388 0.02 13.00 -1.06
C ALA A 388 0.19 13.92 -2.28
N LYS A 389 -0.10 15.22 -2.13
CA LYS A 389 0.11 16.21 -3.18
C LYS A 389 1.58 16.30 -3.61
N ARG A 390 2.51 16.32 -2.64
CA ARG A 390 3.94 16.44 -2.95
C ARG A 390 4.51 15.21 -3.65
N LEU A 391 4.06 14.01 -3.27
CA LEU A 391 4.60 12.76 -3.80
C LEU A 391 3.90 12.30 -5.11
N PHE A 392 2.58 12.50 -5.24
CA PHE A 392 1.83 12.02 -6.40
C PHE A 392 1.51 13.07 -7.47
N GLU A 393 1.50 14.37 -7.13
CA GLU A 393 1.02 15.41 -8.04
C GLU A 393 2.10 16.43 -8.44
N SER A 394 3.28 16.36 -7.83
CA SER A 394 4.37 17.30 -8.16
C SER A 394 5.10 16.87 -9.44
N GLU A 395 5.07 17.70 -10.47
CA GLU A 395 5.71 17.45 -11.77
C GLU A 395 7.24 17.33 -11.65
N ASP A 396 7.88 18.21 -10.86
CA ASP A 396 9.36 18.26 -10.72
C ASP A 396 9.91 17.48 -9.51
N LEU A 397 9.32 16.33 -9.19
CA LEU A 397 9.74 15.55 -8.03
C LEU A 397 11.05 14.79 -8.32
N THR A 398 12.13 15.15 -7.62
CA THR A 398 13.44 14.48 -7.71
C THR A 398 13.72 13.60 -6.48
N VAL A 399 14.69 12.69 -6.58
CA VAL A 399 15.14 11.87 -5.43
C VAL A 399 15.56 12.74 -4.24
N ASP A 400 16.33 13.81 -4.49
CA ASP A 400 16.77 14.72 -3.44
C ASP A 400 15.58 15.45 -2.80
N ALA A 401 14.63 15.92 -3.60
CA ALA A 401 13.41 16.54 -3.09
C ALA A 401 12.56 15.57 -2.24
N ILE A 402 12.54 14.27 -2.56
CA ILE A 402 11.88 13.26 -1.72
C ILE A 402 12.61 13.10 -0.39
N ARG A 403 13.95 13.08 -0.40
CA ARG A 403 14.77 12.94 0.81
C ARG A 403 14.64 14.12 1.77
N GLU A 404 14.33 15.31 1.25
CA GLU A 404 14.01 16.53 2.03
C GLU A 404 12.67 16.47 2.78
N ILE A 405 11.76 15.58 2.40
CA ILE A 405 10.44 15.50 3.03
C ILE A 405 10.55 14.81 4.39
N SER A 406 9.92 15.38 5.41
CA SER A 406 9.79 14.77 6.73
C SER A 406 9.02 13.45 6.66
N GLN A 407 9.70 12.37 7.05
CA GLN A 407 9.16 11.01 7.02
C GLN A 407 8.74 10.50 8.41
N LEU A 408 7.93 9.45 8.44
CA LEU A 408 7.61 8.68 9.66
C LEU A 408 8.75 7.72 10.03
N ASP A 409 9.33 7.06 9.03
CA ASP A 409 10.40 6.09 9.23
C ASP A 409 11.22 5.88 7.95
N VAL A 410 12.42 5.33 8.12
CA VAL A 410 13.31 4.89 7.04
C VAL A 410 13.79 3.49 7.35
N HIS A 411 13.74 2.62 6.35
CA HIS A 411 14.22 1.24 6.47
C HIS A 411 15.35 0.98 5.48
N ASP A 412 16.37 0.24 5.91
CA ASP A 412 17.51 -0.17 5.09
C ASP A 412 17.18 -1.42 4.25
N HIS A 413 18.08 -1.79 3.33
CA HIS A 413 18.05 -3.07 2.63
C HIS A 413 19.29 -3.95 2.90
N VAL A 414 19.86 -3.88 4.11
CA VAL A 414 20.99 -4.78 4.45
C VAL A 414 20.49 -6.21 4.73
N SER A 415 21.37 -7.13 5.10
CA SER A 415 21.01 -8.55 5.30
C SER A 415 19.75 -8.73 6.17
N SER A 416 18.87 -9.64 5.76
CA SER A 416 17.55 -9.93 6.37
C SER A 416 16.56 -8.75 6.43
N TRP A 417 16.73 -7.71 5.61
CA TRP A 417 15.86 -6.53 5.65
C TRP A 417 14.37 -6.85 5.49
N GLN A 418 13.99 -7.87 4.72
CA GLN A 418 12.58 -8.21 4.48
C GLN A 418 11.85 -8.57 5.78
N TYR A 419 12.49 -9.34 6.66
CA TYR A 419 11.95 -9.66 7.99
C TYR A 419 11.78 -8.40 8.83
N PHE A 420 12.77 -7.51 8.82
CA PHE A 420 12.73 -6.28 9.62
C PHE A 420 11.75 -5.25 9.07
N CYS A 421 11.59 -5.17 7.76
CA CYS A 421 10.65 -4.31 7.07
C CYS A 421 9.20 -4.78 7.33
N GLU A 422 8.92 -6.08 7.17
CA GLU A 422 7.63 -6.66 7.56
C GLU A 422 7.30 -6.37 9.02
N LYS A 423 8.25 -6.60 9.92
CA LYS A 423 8.05 -6.34 11.34
C LYS A 423 7.78 -4.86 11.61
N LEU A 424 8.48 -3.95 10.96
CA LEU A 424 8.24 -2.50 11.03
C LEU A 424 6.83 -2.16 10.59
N LEU A 425 6.43 -2.63 9.39
CA LEU A 425 5.11 -2.42 8.80
C LEU A 425 4.01 -2.91 9.75
N ARG A 426 4.07 -4.16 10.21
CA ARG A 426 3.03 -4.75 11.06
C ARG A 426 2.98 -4.14 12.46
N THR A 427 4.14 -3.98 13.11
CA THR A 427 4.17 -3.65 14.55
C THR A 427 4.11 -2.15 14.82
N LYS A 428 4.81 -1.32 14.02
CA LYS A 428 4.89 0.13 14.21
C LYS A 428 3.91 0.87 13.29
N LEU A 429 3.94 0.59 11.99
CA LEU A 429 3.12 1.31 11.00
C LEU A 429 1.69 0.76 10.88
N LYS A 430 1.42 -0.41 11.47
CA LYS A 430 0.11 -1.09 11.47
C LYS A 430 -0.41 -1.44 10.07
N VAL A 431 0.50 -1.72 9.14
CA VAL A 431 0.19 -2.23 7.80
C VAL A 431 0.47 -3.72 7.76
N VAL A 432 -0.50 -4.50 7.30
CA VAL A 432 -0.40 -5.97 7.18
C VAL A 432 -0.42 -6.38 5.71
N PRO A 433 0.19 -7.53 5.35
CA PRO A 433 0.18 -8.04 3.99
C PRO A 433 -1.21 -8.52 3.55
N ASP A 434 -1.28 -9.01 2.31
CA ASP A 434 -2.46 -9.58 1.69
C ASP A 434 -3.10 -10.69 2.54
N ASP A 435 -4.42 -10.83 2.44
CA ASP A 435 -5.18 -11.77 3.27
C ASP A 435 -4.84 -13.23 2.91
N ASN A 436 -4.93 -14.12 3.91
CA ASN A 436 -4.69 -15.56 3.76
C ASN A 436 -3.32 -15.92 3.14
N LEU A 437 -2.27 -15.16 3.42
CA LEU A 437 -0.91 -15.40 2.91
C LEU A 437 -0.11 -16.38 3.82
N PRO A 438 0.07 -17.67 3.47
CA PRO A 438 0.86 -18.60 4.29
C PRO A 438 2.38 -18.42 4.13
N TYR A 439 2.81 -17.87 2.99
CA TYR A 439 4.23 -17.69 2.65
C TYR A 439 4.44 -16.38 1.91
N PHE A 440 5.51 -15.66 2.23
CA PHE A 440 5.96 -14.49 1.49
C PHE A 440 6.63 -14.90 0.18
N ARG A 441 6.21 -14.26 -0.90
CA ARG A 441 6.86 -14.35 -2.21
C ARG A 441 8.21 -13.63 -2.18
N GLY A 442 9.18 -14.11 -2.97
CA GLY A 442 10.52 -13.51 -3.07
C GLY A 442 11.48 -13.89 -1.94
N LEU A 443 11.08 -14.78 -1.02
CA LEU A 443 11.93 -15.32 0.03
C LEU A 443 12.14 -16.83 -0.16
N PRO A 444 13.31 -17.37 0.24
CA PRO A 444 13.54 -18.81 0.14
C PRO A 444 12.63 -19.59 1.10
N PRO A 445 12.28 -20.85 0.79
CA PRO A 445 11.36 -21.67 1.59
C PRO A 445 11.74 -21.82 3.07
N SER A 446 13.03 -21.68 3.40
CA SER A 446 13.53 -21.76 4.78
C SER A 446 13.08 -20.60 5.67
N VAL A 447 12.71 -19.45 5.11
CA VAL A 447 12.39 -18.23 5.88
C VAL A 447 11.12 -17.51 5.41
N ASN A 448 10.43 -18.05 4.40
CA ASN A 448 9.27 -17.40 3.80
C ASN A 448 7.94 -17.62 4.54
N GLN A 449 7.87 -18.55 5.49
CA GLN A 449 6.64 -18.84 6.23
C GLN A 449 6.15 -17.60 6.99
N TYR A 450 4.85 -17.33 6.87
CA TYR A 450 4.21 -16.17 7.48
C TYR A 450 3.06 -16.55 8.40
N ASN A 451 2.92 -15.79 9.49
CA ASN A 451 1.79 -15.86 10.39
C ASN A 451 1.30 -14.45 10.71
N SER A 452 0.00 -14.20 10.57
CA SER A 452 -0.58 -12.86 10.74
C SER A 452 -0.38 -12.26 12.14
N LYS A 453 -0.19 -13.08 13.19
CA LYS A 453 0.07 -12.62 14.55
C LYS A 453 1.57 -12.36 14.78
N THR A 454 2.42 -13.32 14.42
CA THR A 454 3.85 -13.27 14.77
C THR A 454 4.74 -12.65 13.69
N GLY A 455 4.29 -12.62 12.43
CA GLY A 455 5.02 -12.16 11.25
C GLY A 455 5.85 -13.26 10.58
N LEU A 456 6.89 -12.85 9.86
CA LEU A 456 7.90 -13.74 9.28
C LEU A 456 8.74 -14.45 10.36
N ILE A 457 9.34 -15.60 10.00
CA ILE A 457 10.27 -16.32 10.87
C ILE A 457 11.46 -15.42 11.20
N LYS A 458 11.84 -15.37 12.49
CA LYS A 458 13.01 -14.63 12.95
C LYS A 458 14.28 -15.24 12.33
N PRO A 459 15.15 -14.44 11.69
CA PRO A 459 16.41 -14.94 11.15
C PRO A 459 17.31 -15.57 12.21
N ASP A 460 18.08 -16.58 11.79
CA ASP A 460 19.07 -17.25 12.63
C ASP A 460 20.22 -16.31 13.02
N PHE A 461 20.97 -16.71 14.05
CA PHE A 461 22.06 -15.91 14.62
C PHE A 461 23.11 -15.46 13.59
N SER A 462 23.47 -16.33 12.63
CA SER A 462 24.45 -16.00 11.58
C SER A 462 24.01 -14.82 10.71
N TYR A 463 22.74 -14.79 10.31
CA TYR A 463 22.16 -13.69 9.53
C TYR A 463 22.02 -12.40 10.35
N LEU A 464 21.72 -12.53 11.66
CA LEU A 464 21.66 -11.38 12.57
C LEU A 464 23.05 -10.77 12.82
N ASP A 465 24.10 -11.59 12.95
CA ASP A 465 25.48 -11.12 13.04
C ASP A 465 25.91 -10.38 11.76
N GLU A 466 25.63 -10.97 10.60
CA GLU A 466 25.94 -10.34 9.31
C GLU A 466 25.20 -9.01 9.14
N ARG A 467 23.92 -8.96 9.52
CA ARG A 467 23.14 -7.72 9.55
C ARG A 467 23.77 -6.70 10.46
N SER A 468 24.15 -7.06 11.69
CA SER A 468 24.79 -6.16 12.65
C SER A 468 26.04 -5.49 12.05
N ARG A 469 26.92 -6.29 11.43
CA ARG A 469 28.15 -5.80 10.76
C ARG A 469 27.86 -4.86 9.60
N LYS A 470 26.84 -5.12 8.79
CA LYS A 470 26.47 -4.29 7.62
C LYS A 470 25.66 -3.05 7.98
N LEU A 471 24.86 -3.11 9.05
CA LEU A 471 23.97 -2.04 9.44
C LEU A 471 24.72 -0.87 10.08
N ALA A 472 25.80 -1.14 10.82
CA ALA A 472 26.63 -0.08 11.42
C ALA A 472 27.19 0.93 10.39
N PRO A 473 27.89 0.53 9.30
CA PRO A 473 28.34 1.48 8.28
C PRO A 473 27.20 2.08 7.49
N TRP A 474 26.09 1.35 7.30
CA TRP A 474 24.89 1.90 6.65
C TRP A 474 24.30 3.07 7.45
N VAL A 475 24.17 2.94 8.78
CA VAL A 475 23.65 4.01 9.65
C VAL A 475 24.53 5.27 9.57
N GLU A 476 25.85 5.12 9.54
CA GLU A 476 26.77 6.25 9.38
C GLU A 476 26.57 6.93 8.03
N ARG A 477 26.54 6.16 6.93
CA ARG A 477 26.33 6.69 5.58
C ARG A 477 24.97 7.38 5.44
N PHE A 478 23.91 6.75 5.94
CA PHE A 478 22.56 7.29 5.93
C PHE A 478 22.54 8.68 6.58
N TRP A 479 23.08 8.82 7.79
CA TRP A 479 23.11 10.12 8.47
C TRP A 479 24.03 11.13 7.79
N GLN A 480 25.15 10.71 7.21
CA GLN A 480 26.02 11.61 6.44
C GLN A 480 25.26 12.27 5.29
N ASP A 481 24.43 11.51 4.57
CA ASP A 481 23.61 12.05 3.48
C ASP A 481 22.40 12.80 4.02
N GLU A 482 21.78 12.30 5.08
CA GLU A 482 20.60 12.92 5.67
C GLU A 482 20.92 14.29 6.31
N PHE A 483 22.13 14.53 6.84
CA PHE A 483 22.54 15.85 7.32
C PHE A 483 22.86 16.87 6.22
N LYS A 484 23.00 16.43 4.96
CA LYS A 484 23.10 17.35 3.82
C LYS A 484 21.75 17.95 3.46
N THR A 485 20.66 17.30 3.89
CA THR A 485 19.30 17.79 3.65
C THR A 485 18.97 19.00 4.52
N ALA A 486 18.14 19.90 4.01
CA ALA A 486 17.67 21.08 4.72
C ALA A 486 16.70 20.75 5.88
N LYS A 487 16.10 19.55 5.91
CA LYS A 487 15.04 19.18 6.88
C LYS A 487 15.45 19.21 8.36
N TYR A 488 16.75 19.16 8.66
CA TYR A 488 17.25 19.24 10.04
C TYR A 488 17.83 20.61 10.41
N GLY A 489 17.84 21.56 9.48
CA GLY A 489 18.47 22.86 9.66
C GLY A 489 19.96 22.77 10.01
N ASN A 490 20.50 23.87 10.52
CA ASN A 490 21.89 23.90 11.00
C ASN A 490 22.02 23.17 12.33
N GLN A 491 22.63 21.99 12.31
CA GLN A 491 22.96 21.21 13.50
C GLN A 491 24.44 21.30 13.84
N SER A 492 24.75 21.43 15.13
CA SER A 492 26.12 21.30 15.64
C SER A 492 26.62 19.86 15.48
N ASP A 493 27.94 19.67 15.48
CA ASP A 493 28.54 18.33 15.39
C ASP A 493 28.09 17.40 16.53
N LEU A 494 27.80 17.98 17.71
CA LEU A 494 27.28 17.25 18.85
C LEU A 494 25.84 16.76 18.59
N GLN A 495 24.99 17.61 18.01
CA GLN A 495 23.62 17.24 17.64
C GLN A 495 23.61 16.16 16.55
N LYS A 496 24.48 16.28 15.53
CA LYS A 496 24.63 15.27 14.49
C LYS A 496 25.04 13.91 15.07
N LYS A 497 26.05 13.87 15.93
CA LYS A 497 26.47 12.64 16.63
C LYS A 497 25.36 12.06 17.51
N SER A 498 24.57 12.91 18.17
CA SER A 498 23.47 12.48 19.02
C SER A 498 22.39 11.72 18.22
N ASN A 499 22.08 12.16 16.99
CA ASN A 499 21.13 11.51 16.09
C ASN A 499 21.64 10.14 15.61
N VAL A 500 22.93 10.06 15.25
CA VAL A 500 23.57 8.78 14.88
C VAL A 500 23.50 7.79 16.04
N TYR A 501 23.80 8.22 17.27
CA TYR A 501 23.70 7.34 18.44
C TYR A 501 22.27 6.89 18.74
N LEU A 502 21.27 7.74 18.53
CA LEU A 502 19.87 7.34 18.71
C LEU A 502 19.50 6.21 17.74
N THR A 503 19.87 6.34 16.47
CA THR A 503 19.63 5.28 15.48
C THR A 503 20.39 4.00 15.82
N LYS A 504 21.65 4.09 16.24
CA LYS A 504 22.42 2.92 16.73
C LYS A 504 21.74 2.23 17.91
N ALA A 505 21.17 3.00 18.84
CA ALA A 505 20.41 2.44 19.95
C ALA A 505 19.19 1.66 19.43
N TYR A 506 18.36 2.25 18.57
CA TYR A 506 17.20 1.55 18.01
C TYR A 506 17.57 0.30 17.20
N THR A 507 18.66 0.35 16.45
CA THR A 507 19.23 -0.82 15.77
C THR A 507 19.63 -1.93 16.76
N ALA A 508 20.36 -1.59 17.82
CA ALA A 508 20.76 -2.56 18.85
C ALA A 508 19.54 -3.23 19.49
N ARG A 509 18.51 -2.44 19.82
CA ARG A 509 17.24 -2.96 20.33
C ARG A 509 16.53 -3.87 19.34
N GLN A 510 16.54 -3.54 18.06
CA GLN A 510 15.95 -4.34 16.98
C GLN A 510 16.63 -5.72 16.87
N LEU A 511 17.95 -5.78 17.09
CA LEU A 511 18.76 -7.00 17.11
C LEU A 511 18.67 -7.77 18.44
N GLY A 512 18.05 -7.19 19.47
CA GLY A 512 17.94 -7.79 20.80
C GLY A 512 19.17 -7.59 21.69
N ASN A 513 20.07 -6.68 21.34
CA ASN A 513 21.22 -6.29 22.14
C ASN A 513 20.84 -5.15 23.11
N GLU A 514 20.37 -5.52 24.28
CA GLU A 514 19.89 -4.55 25.28
C GLU A 514 21.03 -3.70 25.86
N ASP A 515 22.23 -4.26 26.03
CA ASP A 515 23.38 -3.54 26.59
C ASP A 515 23.85 -2.42 25.66
N GLU A 516 23.97 -2.70 24.36
CA GLU A 516 24.29 -1.67 23.35
C GLU A 516 23.16 -0.65 23.21
N TYR A 517 21.88 -1.09 23.30
CA TYR A 517 20.75 -0.16 23.29
C TYR A 517 20.87 0.85 24.43
N GLN A 518 21.08 0.40 25.67
CA GLN A 518 21.22 1.30 26.82
C GLN A 518 22.46 2.19 26.70
N LEU A 519 23.59 1.65 26.20
CA LEU A 519 24.82 2.40 26.00
C LEU A 519 24.64 3.56 25.01
N TYR A 520 24.11 3.28 23.81
CA TYR A 520 23.95 4.30 22.77
C TYR A 520 22.81 5.26 23.09
N LEU A 521 21.73 4.78 23.73
CA LEU A 521 20.64 5.64 24.19
C LEU A 521 21.15 6.68 25.19
N LYS A 522 21.98 6.24 26.14
CA LYS A 522 22.63 7.14 27.11
C LYS A 522 23.54 8.14 26.43
N LYS A 523 24.42 7.70 25.52
CA LYS A 523 25.29 8.61 24.74
C LYS A 523 24.50 9.65 23.96
N SER A 524 23.41 9.25 23.31
CA SER A 524 22.55 10.17 22.56
C SER A 524 21.86 11.20 23.46
N ALA A 525 21.32 10.77 24.61
CA ALA A 525 20.68 11.64 25.59
C ALA A 525 21.67 12.65 26.21
N GLU A 526 22.89 12.21 26.54
CA GLU A 526 23.97 13.07 27.06
C GLU A 526 24.41 14.13 26.05
N GLN A 527 24.27 13.86 24.75
CA GLN A 527 24.60 14.78 23.66
C GLN A 527 23.45 15.70 23.24
N GLY A 528 22.34 15.70 23.98
CA GLY A 528 21.30 16.70 23.79
C GLY A 528 20.12 16.26 22.94
N ASN A 529 20.04 15.00 22.49
CA ASN A 529 18.91 14.50 21.71
C ASN A 529 17.67 14.32 22.60
N SER A 530 16.60 15.08 22.31
CA SER A 530 15.41 15.12 23.16
C SER A 530 14.62 13.79 23.15
N GLU A 531 14.57 13.07 22.03
CA GLU A 531 13.93 11.75 21.94
C GLU A 531 14.69 10.72 22.77
N ALA A 532 16.03 10.72 22.71
CA ALA A 532 16.86 9.85 23.53
C ALA A 532 16.68 10.13 25.02
N MET A 533 16.62 11.41 25.42
CA MET A 533 16.34 11.81 26.80
C MET A 533 14.96 11.29 27.26
N TRP A 534 13.93 11.42 26.42
CA TRP A 534 12.60 10.91 26.73
C TRP A 534 12.60 9.40 26.92
N GLN A 535 13.19 8.64 25.99
CA GLN A 535 13.22 7.18 26.08
C GLN A 535 14.07 6.68 27.25
N LEU A 536 15.21 7.33 27.54
CA LEU A 536 16.03 7.03 28.71
C LEU A 536 15.28 7.33 30.02
N GLY A 537 14.57 8.46 30.07
CA GLY A 537 13.72 8.82 31.19
C GLY A 537 12.65 7.77 31.46
N ARG A 538 11.98 7.30 30.39
CA ARG A 538 10.99 6.22 30.47
C ARG A 538 11.59 4.89 30.91
N SER A 539 12.75 4.50 30.36
CA SER A 539 13.38 3.21 30.72
C SER A 539 13.74 3.18 32.21
N LEU A 540 14.24 4.29 32.75
CA LEU A 540 14.58 4.44 34.16
C LEU A 540 13.36 4.47 35.10
N LEU A 541 12.20 4.93 34.62
CA LEU A 541 10.95 4.97 35.40
C LEU A 541 10.13 3.69 35.33
N LEU A 542 10.25 2.92 34.24
CA LEU A 542 9.45 1.72 33.98
C LEU A 542 10.25 0.41 34.13
N GLY A 543 11.56 0.49 34.36
CA GLY A 543 12.44 -0.66 34.48
C GLY A 543 12.15 -1.55 35.70
N ARG A 544 12.48 -2.84 35.60
CA ARG A 544 12.44 -3.77 36.75
C ARG A 544 13.58 -3.37 37.71
N GLY A 545 13.22 -2.97 38.93
CA GLY A 545 14.18 -2.50 39.94
C GLY A 545 14.18 -0.98 40.15
N ASN A 546 13.01 -0.33 40.03
CA ASN A 546 12.80 1.09 40.30
C ASN A 546 13.28 1.51 41.70
N SER A 547 14.56 1.88 41.80
CA SER A 547 15.13 2.49 42.99
C SER A 547 14.72 3.97 43.05
N PRO A 548 14.69 4.60 44.24
CA PRO A 548 14.47 6.04 44.35
C PRO A 548 15.44 6.87 43.50
N LYS A 549 16.67 6.36 43.27
CA LYS A 549 17.68 6.98 42.42
C LYS A 549 17.29 6.94 40.94
N SER A 550 16.93 5.76 40.42
CA SER A 550 16.51 5.58 39.02
C SER A 550 15.28 6.45 38.70
N ARG A 551 14.38 6.61 39.65
CA ARG A 551 13.21 7.48 39.50
C ARG A 551 13.58 8.96 39.34
N ILE A 552 14.48 9.48 40.18
CA ILE A 552 14.93 10.87 40.10
C ILE A 552 15.69 11.12 38.79
N ASP A 553 16.57 10.19 38.42
CA ASP A 553 17.31 10.28 37.16
C ASP A 553 16.34 10.26 35.96
N GLY A 554 15.32 9.40 36.01
CA GLY A 554 14.28 9.32 34.99
C GLY A 554 13.43 10.59 34.87
N GLU A 555 12.96 11.14 36.00
CA GLU A 555 12.24 12.43 36.03
C GLU A 555 13.12 13.57 35.51
N THR A 556 14.42 13.56 35.82
CA THR A 556 15.38 14.56 35.33
C THR A 556 15.56 14.50 33.82
N TRP A 557 15.63 13.31 33.23
CA TRP A 557 15.73 13.16 31.77
C TRP A 557 14.44 13.60 31.06
N ILE A 558 13.27 13.29 31.61
CA ILE A 558 11.99 13.81 31.10
C ILE A 558 11.95 15.34 31.19
N ALA A 559 12.42 15.92 32.30
CA ALA A 559 12.48 17.37 32.48
C ALA A 559 13.36 18.05 31.42
N LYS A 560 14.50 17.46 31.07
CA LYS A 560 15.39 17.93 30.00
C LYS A 560 14.74 17.81 28.62
N ALA A 561 14.13 16.66 28.32
CA ALA A 561 13.40 16.46 27.06
C ALA A 561 12.24 17.47 26.89
N ALA A 562 11.48 17.72 27.97
CA ALA A 562 10.41 18.70 28.00
C ALA A 562 10.92 20.14 27.82
N GLY A 563 12.10 20.46 28.38
CA GLY A 563 12.78 21.73 28.17
C GLY A 563 13.15 22.01 26.71
N LYS A 564 13.39 20.94 25.94
CA LYS A 564 13.61 20.96 24.48
C LYS A 564 12.33 20.81 23.66
N ASN A 565 11.16 21.05 24.27
CA ASN A 565 9.85 20.98 23.64
C ASN A 565 9.49 19.61 23.02
N HIS A 566 10.05 18.51 23.53
CA HIS A 566 9.62 17.18 23.09
C HIS A 566 8.18 16.93 23.54
N LEU A 567 7.29 16.69 22.58
CA LEU A 567 5.84 16.70 22.78
C LEU A 567 5.39 15.75 23.92
N GLU A 568 5.75 14.47 23.83
CA GLU A 568 5.39 13.45 24.83
C GLU A 568 6.03 13.72 26.20
N ALA A 569 7.25 14.26 26.22
CA ALA A 569 7.91 14.61 27.46
C ALA A 569 7.26 15.83 28.13
N VAL A 570 6.81 16.83 27.35
CA VAL A 570 6.04 17.99 27.86
C VAL A 570 4.71 17.52 28.44
N GLU A 571 3.98 16.66 27.74
CA GLU A 571 2.73 16.08 28.23
C GLU A 571 2.94 15.27 29.51
N ALA A 572 3.96 14.40 29.54
CA ALA A 572 4.32 13.64 30.72
C ALA A 572 4.75 14.54 31.87
N ALA A 573 5.56 15.57 31.60
CA ALA A 573 6.00 16.51 32.61
C ALA A 573 4.83 17.27 33.22
N LYS A 574 3.86 17.71 32.41
CA LYS A 574 2.61 18.31 32.86
C LYS A 574 1.77 17.33 33.68
N LYS A 575 1.57 16.11 33.17
CA LYS A 575 0.77 15.06 33.82
C LYS A 575 1.33 14.66 35.19
N TYR A 576 2.65 14.60 35.33
CA TYR A 576 3.34 14.14 36.54
C TYR A 576 3.95 15.29 37.38
N SER A 577 3.66 16.55 37.04
CA SER A 577 4.19 17.75 37.71
C SER A 577 5.73 17.81 37.78
N ILE A 578 6.40 17.38 36.71
CA ILE A 578 7.86 17.50 36.54
C ILE A 578 8.16 18.88 35.97
N THR A 579 9.07 19.63 36.61
CA THR A 579 9.49 20.95 36.13
C THR A 579 10.41 20.83 34.92
N ALA A 580 10.04 21.41 33.79
CA ALA A 580 10.88 21.44 32.59
C ALA A 580 12.17 22.25 32.83
N LEU A 581 13.30 21.76 32.32
CA LEU A 581 14.62 22.40 32.44
C LEU A 581 14.99 23.04 31.09
N LYS A 582 14.90 24.36 30.96
CA LYS A 582 15.29 25.09 29.73
C LYS A 582 16.81 25.29 29.66
N ASP A 583 17.36 25.24 28.45
CA ASP A 583 18.81 25.34 28.17
C ASP A 583 19.42 26.68 28.63
N ASP A 584 18.64 27.74 28.89
CA ASP A 584 19.12 29.05 29.40
C ASP A 584 19.76 29.00 30.81
N ALA A 585 19.75 27.83 31.47
CA ALA A 585 20.54 27.58 32.68
C ALA A 585 22.01 27.18 32.39
N GLU A 586 22.46 27.25 31.13
CA GLU A 586 23.81 26.81 30.71
C GLU A 586 24.96 27.74 31.12
N ASN A 587 24.70 28.96 31.63
CA ASN A 587 25.79 29.85 32.10
C ASN A 587 26.29 29.59 33.53
N HIS A 588 25.83 28.55 34.22
CA HIS A 588 26.38 28.20 35.53
C HIS A 588 26.88 26.77 35.70
N VAL A 589 26.82 25.93 34.67
CA VAL A 589 27.25 24.53 34.83
C VAL A 589 27.88 23.99 33.55
N GLN A 590 29.01 24.56 33.13
CA GLN A 590 30.05 23.78 32.46
C GLN A 590 31.42 24.21 32.99
N ILE A 591 31.85 23.52 34.05
CA ILE A 591 33.16 22.87 34.19
C ILE A 591 33.10 22.05 35.49
N SER A 592 33.50 20.79 35.39
CA SER A 592 33.80 19.82 36.45
C SER A 592 32.65 18.95 37.01
N ASP A 593 32.69 17.69 36.54
CA ASP A 593 32.86 16.48 37.35
C ASP A 593 31.87 16.18 38.47
N SER A 594 31.20 15.01 38.33
CA SER A 594 30.98 13.97 39.36
C SER A 594 30.49 14.35 40.78
N ARG A 595 30.16 15.60 41.06
CA ARG A 595 29.80 16.13 42.39
C ARG A 595 28.30 16.28 42.62
N GLY A 596 27.47 16.30 41.58
CA GLY A 596 26.00 16.43 41.74
C GLY A 596 25.33 15.24 42.43
N MET A 597 25.77 14.01 42.12
CA MET A 597 25.33 12.82 42.85
C MET A 597 26.00 12.70 44.23
N LYS A 598 27.23 13.19 44.39
CA LYS A 598 27.87 13.28 45.71
C LYS A 598 27.11 14.24 46.63
N LYS A 599 26.60 15.38 46.16
CA LYS A 599 25.94 16.37 47.01
C LYS A 599 24.64 15.89 47.66
N VAL A 600 23.85 15.03 46.99
CA VAL A 600 22.63 14.44 47.59
C VAL A 600 22.95 13.28 48.52
N GLU A 601 23.96 12.47 48.19
CA GLU A 601 24.41 11.37 49.06
C GLU A 601 25.20 11.90 50.28
N GLU A 602 25.97 12.98 50.13
CA GLU A 602 26.60 13.74 51.21
C GLU A 602 25.53 14.40 52.07
N LEU A 603 24.56 15.10 51.48
CA LEU A 603 23.43 15.67 52.23
C LEU A 603 22.66 14.60 53.00
N ARG A 604 22.47 13.41 52.42
CA ARG A 604 21.86 12.27 53.10
C ARG A 604 22.74 11.77 54.24
N LYS A 605 24.04 11.56 54.02
CA LYS A 605 24.98 11.08 55.04
C LYS A 605 25.08 12.06 56.21
N GLU A 606 25.16 13.35 55.92
CA GLU A 606 25.17 14.43 56.91
C GLU A 606 23.86 14.51 57.68
N ALA A 607 22.71 14.40 56.99
CA ALA A 607 21.40 14.33 57.65
C ALA A 607 21.28 13.09 58.55
N MET A 608 21.81 11.94 58.11
CA MET A 608 21.84 10.71 58.90
C MET A 608 22.83 10.78 60.07
N SER A 609 23.89 11.59 59.95
CA SER A 609 24.90 11.78 61.00
C SER A 609 24.52 12.85 62.03
N GLY A 610 23.31 13.43 61.97
CA GLY A 610 22.88 14.42 62.95
C GLY A 610 23.05 15.89 62.54
N ASN A 611 23.53 16.20 61.33
CA ASN A 611 23.75 17.59 60.94
C ASN A 611 22.40 18.32 60.77
N TYR A 612 22.22 19.39 61.54
CA TYR A 612 20.97 20.15 61.63
C TYR A 612 20.50 20.72 60.27
N ASP A 613 21.37 21.44 59.56
CA ASP A 613 21.01 22.09 58.29
C ASP A 613 20.69 21.04 57.22
N SER A 614 21.47 19.96 57.18
CA SER A 614 21.26 18.85 56.27
C SER A 614 19.98 18.09 56.59
N MET A 615 19.62 17.89 57.88
CA MET A 615 18.32 17.33 58.28
C MET A 615 17.15 18.20 57.82
N CYS A 616 17.26 19.53 57.94
CA CYS A 616 16.21 20.46 57.50
C CYS A 616 16.01 20.40 55.98
N ILE A 617 17.09 20.58 55.22
CA ILE A 617 17.05 20.63 53.75
C ILE A 617 16.62 19.26 53.18
N TYR A 618 17.19 18.17 53.70
CA TYR A 618 16.84 16.82 53.27
C TYR A 618 15.41 16.44 53.66
N GLY A 619 14.98 16.84 54.86
CA GLY A 619 13.63 16.62 55.38
C GLY A 619 12.55 17.30 54.54
N VAL A 620 12.72 18.57 54.18
CA VAL A 620 11.81 19.29 53.26
C VAL A 620 11.78 18.63 51.89
N ARG A 621 12.95 18.26 51.36
CA ARG A 621 13.07 17.60 50.05
C ARG A 621 12.32 16.27 50.02
N LEU A 622 12.47 15.43 51.04
CA LEU A 622 11.79 14.14 51.15
C LEU A 622 10.28 14.29 51.35
N SER A 623 9.86 15.27 52.14
CA SER A 623 8.43 15.59 52.37
C SER A 623 7.70 16.04 51.10
N GLY A 624 8.44 16.55 50.10
CA GLY A 624 7.93 16.90 48.77
C GLY A 624 7.73 15.73 47.79
N ARG A 625 8.14 14.50 48.12
CA ARG A 625 8.11 13.36 47.19
C ARG A 625 6.76 12.65 47.07
N LEU A 626 6.59 11.87 45.99
CA LEU A 626 5.36 11.13 45.68
C LEU A 626 5.12 9.90 46.56
N ALA A 627 6.17 9.23 47.04
CA ALA A 627 6.03 8.04 47.88
C ALA A 627 5.66 8.42 49.33
N PRO A 628 4.60 7.84 49.93
CA PRO A 628 4.25 8.09 51.33
C PRO A 628 5.37 7.75 52.33
N SER A 629 6.16 6.71 52.04
CA SER A 629 7.34 6.33 52.85
C SER A 629 8.40 7.43 52.89
N ASP A 630 8.66 8.06 51.74
CA ASP A 630 9.65 9.14 51.64
C ASP A 630 9.15 10.38 52.39
N ARG A 631 7.85 10.69 52.29
CA ARG A 631 7.28 11.83 53.02
C ARG A 631 7.37 11.64 54.53
N LYS A 632 7.04 10.43 55.01
CA LYS A 632 7.22 10.07 56.42
C LYS A 632 8.67 10.15 56.87
N ALA A 633 9.60 9.68 56.06
CA ALA A 633 11.03 9.81 56.34
C ALA A 633 11.47 11.29 56.39
N GLY A 634 10.95 12.13 55.48
CA GLY A 634 11.21 13.56 55.47
C GLY A 634 10.71 14.25 56.73
N LEU A 635 9.48 13.96 57.15
CA LEU A 635 8.92 14.45 58.41
C LEU A 635 9.67 13.93 59.63
N HIS A 636 10.21 12.71 59.58
CA HIS A 636 11.06 12.16 60.64
C HIS A 636 12.36 12.96 60.79
N PHE A 637 13.03 13.33 59.69
CA PHE A 637 14.22 14.19 59.75
C PHE A 637 13.90 15.58 60.29
N LEU A 638 12.77 16.18 59.86
CA LEU A 638 12.32 17.48 60.39
C LEU A 638 11.96 17.39 61.88
N LYS A 639 11.36 16.30 62.33
CA LYS A 639 11.09 16.06 63.75
C LYS A 639 12.39 15.96 64.57
N ASN A 640 13.41 15.31 64.04
CA ASN A 640 14.72 15.22 64.69
C ASN A 640 15.41 16.60 64.70
N ALA A 641 15.38 17.35 63.60
CA ALA A 641 15.90 18.72 63.55
C ALA A 641 15.19 19.65 64.55
N LEU A 642 13.87 19.50 64.70
CA LEU A 642 13.06 20.26 65.65
C LEU A 642 13.48 20.02 67.11
N SER A 643 13.97 18.83 67.43
CA SER A 643 14.51 18.51 68.76
C SER A 643 15.88 19.14 69.03
N ILE A 644 16.59 19.59 67.98
CA ILE A 644 17.88 20.28 68.06
C ILE A 644 17.66 21.79 68.16
N ASP A 645 16.92 22.38 67.22
CA ASP A 645 16.63 23.82 67.20
C ASP A 645 15.17 24.06 66.75
N GLN A 646 14.31 24.28 67.74
CA GLN A 646 12.88 24.47 67.52
C GLN A 646 12.59 25.73 66.70
N GLN A 647 13.25 26.85 67.00
CA GLN A 647 12.96 28.15 66.40
C GLN A 647 13.33 28.17 64.91
N LYS A 648 14.46 27.57 64.55
CA LYS A 648 14.91 27.52 63.15
C LYS A 648 14.23 26.43 62.32
N THR A 649 13.68 25.39 62.93
CA THR A 649 13.03 24.29 62.18
C THR A 649 11.58 24.59 61.81
N ILE A 650 10.86 25.38 62.63
CA ILE A 650 9.44 25.73 62.42
C ILE A 650 9.16 26.25 60.99
N PRO A 651 9.96 27.18 60.41
CA PRO A 651 9.75 27.66 59.04
C PRO A 651 9.78 26.54 57.98
N PHE A 652 10.66 25.54 58.12
CA PHE A 652 10.74 24.41 57.19
C PHE A 652 9.53 23.49 57.28
N LEU A 653 8.98 23.28 58.49
CA LEU A 653 7.73 22.55 58.67
C LEU A 653 6.55 23.30 58.05
N TRP A 654 6.49 24.63 58.18
CA TRP A 654 5.48 25.44 57.49
C TRP A 654 5.62 25.41 55.97
N GLU A 655 6.84 25.41 55.44
CA GLU A 655 7.08 25.22 54.01
C GLU A 655 6.50 23.87 53.51
N VAL A 656 6.66 22.80 54.29
CA VAL A 656 6.07 21.49 53.99
C VAL A 656 4.55 21.54 54.06
N ILE A 657 3.97 22.18 55.07
CA ILE A 657 2.52 22.33 55.24
C ILE A 657 1.90 23.05 54.04
N GLU A 658 2.46 24.18 53.61
CA GLU A 658 1.98 24.95 52.45
C GLU A 658 2.07 24.15 51.16
N LYS A 659 3.20 23.47 50.93
CA LYS A 659 3.36 22.59 49.76
C LYS A 659 2.39 21.41 49.78
N ALA A 660 2.17 20.79 50.94
CA ALA A 660 1.25 19.67 51.09
C ALA A 660 -0.21 20.10 50.86
N LYS A 661 -0.61 21.27 51.39
CA LYS A 661 -1.91 21.90 51.18
C LYS A 661 -2.17 22.21 49.71
N LYS A 662 -1.22 22.87 49.03
CA LYS A 662 -1.29 23.17 47.58
C LYS A 662 -1.43 21.91 46.73
N ASN A 663 -0.69 20.87 47.08
CA ASN A 663 -0.66 19.60 46.33
C ASN A 663 -1.75 18.60 46.77
N LYS A 664 -2.69 19.00 47.64
CA LYS A 664 -3.79 18.16 48.15
C LYS A 664 -3.31 16.84 48.82
N ARG A 665 -2.16 16.88 49.50
CA ARG A 665 -1.57 15.74 50.23
C ARG A 665 -1.94 15.81 51.70
N PHE A 666 -3.19 15.45 52.02
CA PHE A 666 -3.76 15.64 53.36
C PHE A 666 -3.10 14.79 54.45
N ASP A 667 -2.53 13.64 54.11
CA ASP A 667 -1.77 12.78 55.01
C ASP A 667 -0.54 13.50 55.57
N THR A 668 0.31 14.04 54.68
CA THR A 668 1.54 14.76 55.06
C THR A 668 1.24 16.13 55.65
N TYR A 669 0.19 16.80 55.17
CA TYR A 669 -0.29 18.07 55.74
C TYR A 669 -0.69 17.91 57.21
N LEU A 670 -1.51 16.91 57.54
CA LEU A 670 -1.93 16.66 58.92
C LEU A 670 -0.77 16.17 59.80
N GLU A 671 0.10 15.31 59.29
CA GLU A 671 1.25 14.79 60.05
C GLU A 671 2.28 15.89 60.38
N ALA A 672 2.52 16.84 59.46
CA ALA A 672 3.36 18.01 59.72
C ALA A 672 2.73 18.97 60.75
N LEU A 673 1.42 19.20 60.66
CA LEU A 673 0.68 19.98 61.67
C LEU A 673 0.70 19.29 63.04
N ASP A 674 0.65 17.95 63.09
CA ASP A 674 0.74 17.18 64.33
C ASP A 674 2.12 17.34 65.00
N ILE A 675 3.20 17.37 64.21
CA ILE A 675 4.55 17.64 64.73
C ILE A 675 4.60 19.00 65.43
N LEU A 676 4.06 20.05 64.81
CA LEU A 676 4.01 21.40 65.39
C LEU A 676 3.02 21.50 66.57
N ALA A 677 1.87 20.83 66.50
CA ALA A 677 0.89 20.82 67.58
C ALA A 677 1.44 20.14 68.86
N ASN A 678 2.28 19.12 68.71
CA ASN A 678 2.91 18.42 69.85
C ASN A 678 3.87 19.32 70.65
N ILE A 679 4.48 20.32 70.00
CA ILE A 679 5.29 21.35 70.67
C ILE A 679 4.46 22.57 71.10
N LYS A 680 3.12 22.42 71.16
CA LYS A 680 2.14 23.45 71.54
C LYS A 680 2.14 24.70 70.65
N ASN A 681 2.62 24.62 69.39
CA ASN A 681 2.57 25.75 68.46
C ASN A 681 1.10 26.17 68.20
N VAL A 682 0.76 27.39 68.60
CA VAL A 682 -0.62 27.92 68.58
C VAL A 682 -1.17 28.04 67.15
N GLU A 683 -0.36 28.51 66.21
CA GLU A 683 -0.75 28.67 64.80
C GLU A 683 -1.08 27.33 64.13
N ALA A 684 -0.26 26.31 64.38
CA ALA A 684 -0.51 24.95 63.87
C ALA A 684 -1.76 24.32 64.49
N LEU A 685 -2.03 24.57 65.78
CA LEU A 685 -3.25 24.12 66.45
C LEU A 685 -4.51 24.78 65.82
N ILE A 686 -4.44 26.06 65.48
CA ILE A 686 -5.52 26.80 64.84
C ILE A 686 -5.74 26.33 63.39
N GLU A 687 -4.68 26.18 62.59
CA GLU A 687 -4.76 25.73 61.20
C GLU A 687 -5.33 24.30 61.13
N LYS A 688 -4.82 23.39 61.99
CA LYS A 688 -5.35 22.03 62.11
C LYS A 688 -6.81 22.03 62.54
N GLY A 689 -7.16 22.83 63.54
CA GLY A 689 -8.52 22.96 64.06
C GLY A 689 -9.51 23.48 63.02
N SER A 690 -9.12 24.51 62.29
CA SER A 690 -9.91 25.13 61.21
C SER A 690 -10.11 24.19 60.03
N PHE A 691 -9.11 23.38 59.69
CA PHE A 691 -9.20 22.40 58.61
C PHE A 691 -10.08 21.20 58.99
N LEU A 692 -9.90 20.64 60.19
CA LEU A 692 -10.57 19.42 60.64
C LEU A 692 -12.03 19.63 61.05
N SER A 693 -12.36 20.78 61.66
CA SER A 693 -13.74 21.13 62.06
C SER A 693 -14.72 21.24 60.88
N LYS A 694 -14.20 21.43 59.65
CA LYS A 694 -14.98 21.51 58.41
C LYS A 694 -15.20 20.15 57.73
N GLN A 695 -14.58 19.07 58.22
CA GLN A 695 -14.64 17.75 57.57
C GLN A 695 -15.99 17.04 57.77
N ALA A 696 -16.31 16.12 56.86
CA ALA A 696 -17.57 15.35 56.89
C ALA A 696 -17.62 14.32 58.04
N SER A 697 -16.48 13.78 58.47
CA SER A 697 -16.41 12.82 59.57
C SER A 697 -16.50 13.51 60.93
N GLN A 698 -17.40 13.03 61.79
CA GLN A 698 -17.51 13.49 63.19
C GLN A 698 -16.20 13.34 63.95
N ILE A 699 -15.52 12.20 63.81
CA ILE A 699 -14.22 11.93 64.46
C ILE A 699 -13.19 12.99 64.06
N SER A 700 -13.15 13.38 62.79
CA SER A 700 -12.26 14.44 62.31
C SER A 700 -12.65 15.79 62.89
N ARG A 701 -13.93 16.13 62.93
CA ARG A 701 -14.40 17.41 63.50
C ARG A 701 -14.09 17.51 64.98
N HIS A 702 -14.32 16.46 65.76
CA HIS A 702 -13.99 16.40 67.18
C HIS A 702 -12.48 16.61 67.42
N LYS A 703 -11.62 15.97 66.62
CA LYS A 703 -10.17 16.23 66.65
C LYS A 703 -9.82 17.68 66.32
N GLY A 704 -10.57 18.31 65.43
CA GLY A 704 -10.43 19.74 65.11
C GLY A 704 -10.84 20.65 66.27
N ILE A 705 -11.98 20.37 66.91
CA ILE A 705 -12.49 21.08 68.09
C ILE A 705 -11.47 20.97 69.25
N GLU A 706 -10.94 19.77 69.51
CA GLU A 706 -9.91 19.56 70.53
C GLU A 706 -8.62 20.36 70.25
N SER A 707 -8.22 20.47 68.97
CA SER A 707 -7.07 21.28 68.57
C SER A 707 -7.31 22.79 68.83
N LEU A 708 -8.50 23.31 68.53
CA LEU A 708 -8.86 24.70 68.84
C LEU A 708 -8.94 24.93 70.35
N TYR A 709 -9.50 23.99 71.11
CA TYR A 709 -9.52 24.06 72.58
C TYR A 709 -8.10 24.16 73.16
N LYS A 710 -7.15 23.34 72.69
CA LYS A 710 -5.75 23.42 73.11
C LYS A 710 -5.08 24.75 72.76
N ALA A 711 -5.48 25.40 71.67
CA ALA A 711 -5.02 26.75 71.33
C ALA A 711 -5.66 27.82 72.24
N ALA A 712 -6.96 27.70 72.52
CA ALA A 712 -7.68 28.62 73.41
C ALA A 712 -7.20 28.54 74.87
N GLN A 713 -6.78 27.34 75.34
CA GLN A 713 -6.10 27.17 76.65
C GLN A 713 -4.80 27.99 76.78
N GLN A 714 -4.21 28.43 75.66
CA GLN A 714 -3.03 29.30 75.63
C GLN A 714 -3.42 30.79 75.52
N ASN A 715 -4.64 31.16 75.93
CA ASN A 715 -5.19 32.52 75.86
C ASN A 715 -5.25 33.10 74.43
N ASN A 716 -5.38 32.25 73.40
CA ASN A 716 -5.55 32.72 72.03
C ASN A 716 -7.01 33.06 71.73
N GLN A 717 -7.29 34.35 71.52
CA GLN A 717 -8.65 34.84 71.26
C GLN A 717 -9.26 34.30 69.97
N ASN A 718 -8.48 34.22 68.88
CA ASN A 718 -8.98 33.70 67.60
C ASN A 718 -9.44 32.23 67.71
N ALA A 719 -8.69 31.40 68.45
CA ALA A 719 -9.09 30.01 68.71
C ALA A 719 -10.39 29.93 69.54
N PHE A 720 -10.56 30.84 70.51
CA PHE A 720 -11.77 30.95 71.31
C PHE A 720 -12.99 31.37 70.46
N ASP A 721 -12.82 32.37 69.59
CA ASP A 721 -13.86 32.84 68.68
C ASP A 721 -14.28 31.74 67.69
N LEU A 722 -13.32 30.99 67.13
CA LEU A 722 -13.58 29.85 66.24
C LEU A 722 -14.35 28.71 66.94
N LEU A 723 -14.16 28.50 68.25
CA LEU A 723 -14.99 27.55 69.00
C LEU A 723 -16.45 28.03 69.08
N TRP A 724 -16.68 29.32 69.29
CA TRP A 724 -18.03 29.90 69.29
C TRP A 724 -18.69 29.89 67.91
N ASP A 725 -17.91 30.09 66.83
CA ASP A 725 -18.39 29.89 65.47
C ASP A 725 -18.86 28.44 65.25
N ILE A 726 -18.11 27.47 65.77
CA ILE A 726 -18.50 26.06 65.71
C ILE A 726 -19.78 25.79 66.50
N VAL A 727 -19.98 26.39 67.68
CA VAL A 727 -21.24 26.29 68.44
C VAL A 727 -22.41 26.79 67.58
N THR A 728 -22.28 27.96 66.98
CA THR A 728 -23.33 28.57 66.14
C THR A 728 -23.64 27.71 64.91
N MET A 729 -22.59 27.28 64.21
CA MET A 729 -22.72 26.47 63.00
C MET A 729 -23.25 25.06 63.28
N SER A 730 -22.88 24.45 64.41
CA SER A 730 -23.34 23.11 64.78
C SER A 730 -24.81 23.14 65.18
N LYS A 731 -25.27 24.19 65.85
CA LYS A 731 -26.69 24.42 66.11
C LYS A 731 -27.49 24.59 64.82
N PHE A 732 -27.01 25.42 63.89
CA PHE A 732 -27.67 25.63 62.60
C PHE A 732 -27.74 24.35 61.75
N LYS A 733 -26.67 23.55 61.75
CA LYS A 733 -26.58 22.29 60.98
C LYS A 733 -27.16 21.07 61.71
N ASN A 734 -27.82 21.26 62.86
CA ASN A 734 -28.36 20.19 63.70
C ASN A 734 -27.34 19.09 64.06
N ARG A 735 -26.09 19.48 64.35
CA ARG A 735 -24.99 18.59 64.76
C ARG A 735 -24.85 18.61 66.28
N ILE A 736 -25.71 17.86 66.96
CA ILE A 736 -25.85 17.89 68.42
C ILE A 736 -24.54 17.51 69.12
N ASP A 737 -23.86 16.44 68.67
CA ASP A 737 -22.61 15.99 69.31
C ASP A 737 -21.47 17.02 69.23
N ASP A 738 -21.31 17.69 68.07
CA ASP A 738 -20.31 18.75 67.91
C ASP A 738 -20.67 19.97 68.76
N TYR A 739 -21.96 20.29 68.87
CA TYR A 739 -22.50 21.40 69.67
C TYR A 739 -22.24 21.19 71.16
N GLU A 740 -22.61 20.03 71.70
CA GLU A 740 -22.43 19.69 73.11
C GLU A 740 -20.95 19.56 73.47
N LEU A 741 -20.13 18.92 72.62
CA LEU A 741 -18.68 18.83 72.84
C LEU A 741 -18.04 20.21 72.95
N THR A 742 -18.37 21.10 72.02
CA THR A 742 -17.75 22.44 71.97
C THR A 742 -18.16 23.29 73.16
N LEU A 743 -19.44 23.26 73.57
CA LEU A 743 -19.92 23.95 74.77
C LEU A 743 -19.25 23.41 76.05
N ASN A 744 -19.13 22.09 76.19
CA ASN A 744 -18.45 21.48 77.33
C ASN A 744 -16.97 21.91 77.43
N LEU A 745 -16.29 22.07 76.29
CA LEU A 745 -14.91 22.55 76.25
C LEU A 745 -14.81 24.05 76.57
N LEU A 746 -15.74 24.88 76.09
CA LEU A 746 -15.81 26.31 76.46
C LEU A 746 -16.09 26.52 77.95
N ILE A 747 -16.93 25.68 78.57
CA ILE A 747 -17.15 25.69 80.03
C ILE A 747 -15.84 25.40 80.78
N LYS A 748 -15.00 24.48 80.27
CA LYS A 748 -13.67 24.22 80.85
C LYS A 748 -12.69 25.40 80.68
N LEU A 749 -13.00 26.37 79.81
CA LEU A 749 -12.28 27.65 79.70
C LEU A 749 -12.91 28.75 80.58
N ASN A 750 -13.81 28.39 81.50
CA ASN A 750 -14.56 29.28 82.38
C ASN A 750 -15.56 30.23 81.66
N ASP A 751 -16.05 29.84 80.47
CA ASP A 751 -17.05 30.64 79.77
C ASP A 751 -18.47 30.44 80.36
N ALA A 752 -19.01 31.50 80.97
CA ALA A 752 -20.32 31.47 81.63
C ALA A 752 -21.50 31.39 80.63
N ALA A 753 -21.33 31.91 79.41
CA ALA A 753 -22.37 31.91 78.38
C ALA A 753 -22.61 30.50 77.82
N ALA A 754 -21.54 29.71 77.65
CA ALA A 754 -21.59 28.32 77.23
C ALA A 754 -22.32 27.45 78.26
N LYS A 755 -22.08 27.69 79.57
CA LYS A 755 -22.79 27.00 80.67
C LYS A 755 -24.29 27.27 80.63
N LEU A 756 -24.70 28.52 80.43
CA LEU A 756 -26.10 28.89 80.30
C LEU A 756 -26.73 28.24 79.06
N MET A 757 -26.03 28.28 77.92
CA MET A 757 -26.54 27.75 76.66
C MET A 757 -26.73 26.23 76.69
N LEU A 758 -25.78 25.49 77.29
CA LEU A 758 -25.90 24.03 77.47
C LEU A 758 -27.04 23.67 78.42
N SER A 759 -27.22 24.43 79.52
CA SER A 759 -28.32 24.19 80.48
C SER A 759 -29.72 24.41 79.87
N LYS A 760 -29.85 25.33 78.91
CA LYS A 760 -31.09 25.53 78.14
C LYS A 760 -31.33 24.37 77.16
N HIS A 761 -30.29 23.96 76.43
CA HIS A 761 -30.39 22.84 75.49
C HIS A 761 -30.83 21.53 76.17
N ILE A 762 -30.28 21.19 77.34
CA ILE A 762 -30.66 19.99 78.10
C ILE A 762 -32.13 20.03 78.54
N LYS A 763 -32.67 21.22 78.87
CA LYS A 763 -34.09 21.40 79.22
C LYS A 763 -35.06 21.37 78.03
N ASP A 764 -34.55 21.58 76.82
CA ASP A 764 -35.36 21.58 75.59
C ASP A 764 -35.36 20.19 74.90
N VAL A 765 -34.43 19.30 75.26
CA VAL A 765 -34.24 17.95 74.66
C VAL A 765 -34.77 16.82 75.57
N TYR A 766 -34.89 17.05 76.88
CA TYR A 766 -35.55 16.18 77.87
C TYR A 766 -36.79 16.88 78.42
#